data_AF-A0AAD8ZPR9-F1
#
_entry.id   AF-A0AAD8ZPR9-F1
#
_cell.length_a   1.000
_cell.length_b   1.000
_cell.length_c   1.000
_cell.angle_alpha   90.00
_cell.angle_beta   90.00
_cell.angle_gamma   90.00
#
_symmetry.space_group_name_H-M   'P 1'
#
loop_
_entity.id
_entity.type
_entity.pdbx_description
1 polymer ?
#
loop_
_entity_poly.entity_id
_entity_poly.type
_entity_poly.pdbx_seq_one_letter_code
_entity_poly.pdbx_strand_id
1 'polypeptide(L)'
;MGTYNFTNVNFSAQEIYHTIQVYLTTDSSPRCYKPSDPVLNSTAWFINYIGDFISFVTLNDLIMFGDTQLLPFILDPVNLQLFNSTTISTSVIIFYTELLYQANPSFSATLLPPAFLCFAPASAFTALSSQYATTIMQSLHQFCTDVGSDVTAALAESLGSVTSASISALGNYSTGLSTGQLSSTPPAVLFSSLSVLSTVVSWSQGQALAIVQSMLSAGVLTLHSSDSLLQLGTLVTGIPSEVIANIPPGQLLMAGQSPVFLSNIITAPIIIQESIVNQLILVNTSSDSIVENVPDDMAMLIPRVSLLNLSPSSVATLNRKQWQYEQAILFFDIAANGIPDPANISFQLLQGFTCTSVQDYDVVKVQNLIKGCRKRGNTKIVLQESQLMCMYNYMKDYNLNTFNDYPADMLLYYDYSLIGQSVCQAYFSALGNADFTVFSNTLAFRRQLLFNNARQCLGISGLNISQMQLNVLGNMVCVLNGSYIQNSDPYVLEMLKRCPDLSADQSSAVESMLLTGHTIYGAPTSWNVTTLTNLGSLPLYLSSVFWSQFTMNNKVQFFRTFLPQQIRGSVSRVLISNMMTEAAYSSRPQTKSTYRAKRDTACTMGQITQVQVSDGSFPFGYDVTQFNACLSVQVLKDNLATIAQKAMGSGYQRVILDKLNQAYPMGISNKVLQVLGPASRAATSDDISRWTVTKIDTLSNLMNSTYGSWTPSQVQAIVSKYLSGTGNSLGSFELNALRGAKLCALNTSILTNITSTSLQHAEAISVSNCSLEQKQALFTIAEVAFSDRTLYKSTRATNTISRTSYFLTQSLLGGARLPYVEALCRSNISMDLNTFISLNQEVINALSVPQVKQLLGRNLPDLKTYENASAVHSWVVMQLQSELDTLKLNITGGRASPTPTPANNMNTTAASNVASSTTKPTGLLNPKHSHSPPITVTLTPKLTFTSNPNCIQSQFKFKSAHSSQSPADSPPGCYHGGAPLLALITQNISMDIATFISLNHDVVMV
;
A
#
# COMPACT_ATOMS: atom_id res chain seq x y z
N MET A 1 1.81 44.52 41.60
CA MET A 1 0.48 44.73 42.21
C MET A 1 -0.13 43.44 42.78
N GLY A 2 0.22 42.25 42.27
CA GLY A 2 -0.38 40.95 42.62
C GLY A 2 -0.04 40.38 44.00
N THR A 3 0.84 41.02 44.78
CA THR A 3 0.96 40.74 46.22
C THR A 3 -0.25 41.21 47.04
N TYR A 4 -1.23 41.87 46.41
CA TYR A 4 -2.49 42.26 47.01
C TYR A 4 -3.47 41.08 47.11
N ASN A 5 -4.13 40.91 48.26
CA ASN A 5 -5.11 39.83 48.45
C ASN A 5 -6.49 40.22 47.87
N PHE A 6 -6.78 39.74 46.67
CA PHE A 6 -8.02 40.04 45.93
C PHE A 6 -9.31 39.46 46.55
N THR A 7 -9.26 38.64 47.60
CA THR A 7 -10.46 38.07 48.25
C THR A 7 -11.37 39.09 48.96
N ASN A 8 -10.91 40.34 49.14
CA ASN A 8 -11.65 41.39 49.87
C ASN A 8 -12.01 42.61 49.00
N VAL A 9 -12.06 42.48 47.68
CA VAL A 9 -12.37 43.58 46.73
C VAL A 9 -13.31 43.15 45.61
N ASN A 10 -14.06 44.09 45.04
CA ASN A 10 -15.06 43.85 43.99
C ASN A 10 -14.46 43.69 42.57
N PHE A 11 -13.22 43.21 42.46
CA PHE A 11 -12.55 43.00 41.17
C PHE A 11 -11.53 41.85 41.27
N SER A 12 -11.42 41.07 40.20
CA SER A 12 -10.50 39.94 40.07
C SER A 12 -9.12 40.33 39.57
N ALA A 13 -8.14 39.45 39.78
CA ALA A 13 -6.80 39.60 39.19
C ALA A 13 -6.84 39.63 37.65
N GLN A 14 -7.81 38.98 37.02
CA GLN A 14 -7.96 38.95 35.56
C GLN A 14 -8.47 40.29 34.99
N GLU A 15 -9.35 41.00 35.70
CA GLU A 15 -9.81 42.34 35.30
C GLU A 15 -8.70 43.40 35.45
N ILE A 16 -7.83 43.25 36.46
CA ILE A 16 -6.61 44.05 36.58
C ILE A 16 -5.64 43.73 35.43
N TYR A 17 -5.43 42.44 35.13
CA TYR A 17 -4.62 42.04 33.98
C TYR A 17 -5.15 42.63 32.68
N HIS A 18 -6.46 42.60 32.41
CA HIS A 18 -7.05 43.21 31.23
C HIS A 18 -6.79 44.73 31.16
N THR A 19 -6.85 45.43 32.31
CA THR A 19 -6.51 46.85 32.39
C THR A 19 -5.03 47.12 32.05
N ILE A 20 -4.13 46.25 32.53
CA ILE A 20 -2.68 46.32 32.22
C ILE A 20 -2.42 45.97 30.76
N GLN A 21 -3.05 44.92 30.22
CA GLN A 21 -2.98 44.49 28.83
C GLN A 21 -3.35 45.64 27.88
N VAL A 22 -4.53 46.26 28.07
CA VAL A 22 -4.98 47.43 27.28
C VAL A 22 -4.01 48.62 27.41
N TYR A 23 -3.42 48.82 28.58
CA TYR A 23 -2.39 49.85 28.75
C TYR A 23 -1.09 49.50 28.02
N LEU A 24 -0.62 48.25 28.02
CA LEU A 24 0.63 47.85 27.36
C LEU A 24 0.50 47.74 25.83
N THR A 25 -0.72 47.57 25.29
CA THR A 25 -1.01 47.52 23.84
C THR A 25 -1.38 48.87 23.22
N THR A 26 -1.18 50.00 23.92
CA THR A 26 -1.40 51.34 23.37
C THR A 26 -0.08 52.10 23.11
N ASP A 27 -0.10 53.00 22.12
CA ASP A 27 1.07 53.70 21.58
C ASP A 27 2.15 52.77 21.00
N SER A 28 3.43 53.02 21.31
CA SER A 28 4.58 52.30 20.76
C SER A 28 4.81 50.96 21.48
N SER A 29 4.79 49.86 20.73
CA SER A 29 5.22 48.55 21.20
C SER A 29 6.75 48.41 21.19
N PRO A 30 7.35 47.68 22.16
CA PRO A 30 6.78 47.36 23.47
C PRO A 30 6.69 48.60 24.36
N ARG A 31 5.53 48.83 24.98
CA ARG A 31 5.31 50.02 25.81
C ARG A 31 6.17 49.97 27.08
N CYS A 32 6.49 51.13 27.63
CA CYS A 32 7.28 51.28 28.86
C CYS A 32 8.70 50.68 28.79
N TYR A 33 9.27 50.60 27.58
CA TYR A 33 10.69 50.31 27.34
C TYR A 33 11.32 51.36 26.42
N LYS A 34 12.55 51.78 26.75
CA LYS A 34 13.37 52.70 25.94
C LYS A 34 14.84 52.56 26.34
N PRO A 35 15.71 51.97 25.49
CA PRO A 35 17.11 51.67 25.84
C PRO A 35 17.95 52.88 26.27
N SER A 36 17.60 54.08 25.80
CA SER A 36 18.29 55.35 26.12
C SER A 36 17.74 56.07 27.35
N ASP A 37 16.81 55.46 28.09
CA ASP A 37 16.15 56.05 29.24
C ASP A 37 16.50 55.28 30.53
N PRO A 38 17.18 55.88 31.52
CA PRO A 38 17.65 55.17 32.70
C PRO A 38 16.54 54.70 33.65
N VAL A 39 15.27 55.06 33.39
CA VAL A 39 14.10 54.56 34.13
C VAL A 39 13.40 53.42 33.37
N LEU A 40 13.54 53.37 32.03
CA LEU A 40 12.80 52.45 31.15
C LEU A 40 13.71 51.52 30.33
N ASN A 41 14.99 51.35 30.69
CA ASN A 41 15.94 50.48 29.99
C ASN A 41 16.04 49.04 30.57
N SER A 42 15.20 48.67 31.53
CA SER A 42 15.22 47.34 32.16
C SER A 42 14.81 46.23 31.19
N THR A 43 15.63 45.19 31.09
CA THR A 43 15.35 43.96 30.32
C THR A 43 14.34 43.03 31.01
N ALA A 44 14.13 43.17 32.32
CA ALA A 44 13.19 42.38 33.12
C ALA A 44 11.71 42.80 32.90
N TRP A 45 11.36 43.20 31.68
CA TRP A 45 10.06 43.77 31.29
C TRP A 45 8.88 42.86 31.64
N PHE A 46 8.99 41.55 31.39
CA PHE A 46 7.92 40.59 31.69
C PHE A 46 7.58 40.59 33.18
N ILE A 47 8.58 40.50 34.06
CA ILE A 47 8.36 40.54 35.50
C ILE A 47 7.85 41.91 35.96
N ASN A 48 8.45 43.00 35.48
CA ASN A 48 8.11 44.36 35.92
C ASN A 48 6.65 44.75 35.62
N TYR A 49 6.09 44.28 34.51
CA TYR A 49 4.77 44.73 34.05
C TYR A 49 3.68 43.66 34.04
N ILE A 50 4.00 42.38 33.82
CA ILE A 50 3.00 41.29 33.77
C ILE A 50 3.33 40.07 34.63
N GLY A 51 4.40 40.10 35.44
CA GLY A 51 4.87 38.94 36.22
C GLY A 51 3.81 38.37 37.17
N ASP A 52 3.18 39.26 37.94
CA ASP A 52 2.05 38.95 38.84
C ASP A 52 0.82 38.30 38.12
N PHE A 53 0.76 38.38 36.79
CA PHE A 53 -0.41 38.05 35.98
C PHE A 53 -0.10 37.08 34.81
N ILE A 54 1.11 36.51 34.76
CA ILE A 54 1.63 35.77 33.61
C ILE A 54 0.77 34.55 33.20
N SER A 55 0.01 33.97 34.15
CA SER A 55 -0.94 32.87 33.90
C SER A 55 -2.16 33.27 33.07
N PHE A 56 -2.51 34.57 33.00
CA PHE A 56 -3.61 35.08 32.19
C PHE A 56 -3.17 35.47 30.76
N VAL A 57 -1.87 35.45 30.47
CA VAL A 57 -1.31 35.92 29.19
C VAL A 57 -1.58 34.90 28.08
N THR A 58 -2.11 35.40 26.97
CA THR A 58 -2.35 34.62 25.74
C THR A 58 -1.30 34.92 24.67
N LEU A 59 -1.25 34.08 23.62
CA LEU A 59 -0.39 34.32 22.45
C LEU A 59 -0.72 35.65 21.76
N ASN A 60 -2.00 36.01 21.69
CA ASN A 60 -2.45 37.28 21.10
C ASN A 60 -1.87 38.48 21.86
N ASP A 61 -1.76 38.39 23.18
CA ASP A 61 -1.23 39.46 24.01
C ASP A 61 0.26 39.69 23.75
N LEU A 62 1.04 38.62 23.61
CA LEU A 62 2.47 38.73 23.27
C LEU A 62 2.69 39.31 21.86
N ILE A 63 1.87 38.94 20.89
CA ILE A 63 1.89 39.54 19.55
C ILE A 63 1.57 41.05 19.65
N MET A 64 0.52 41.41 20.40
CA MET A 64 0.09 42.81 20.59
C MET A 64 1.04 43.65 21.46
N PHE A 65 1.83 43.04 22.35
CA PHE A 65 2.87 43.71 23.13
C PHE A 65 4.14 44.01 22.30
N GLY A 66 4.26 43.47 21.09
CA GLY A 66 5.34 43.81 20.15
C GLY A 66 5.91 42.66 19.33
N ASP A 67 5.46 41.42 19.52
CA ASP A 67 5.94 40.26 18.75
C ASP A 67 7.49 40.15 18.80
N THR A 68 8.18 40.21 17.67
CA THR A 68 9.64 40.19 17.52
C THR A 68 10.33 41.40 18.15
N GLN A 69 9.61 42.47 18.50
CA GLN A 69 10.17 43.59 19.26
C GLN A 69 10.42 43.25 20.74
N LEU A 70 9.87 42.12 21.24
CA LEU A 70 10.11 41.62 22.60
C LEU A 70 11.51 41.00 22.80
N LEU A 71 12.24 40.70 21.71
CA LEU A 71 13.57 40.04 21.74
C LEU A 71 14.55 40.56 22.80
N PRO A 72 14.65 41.88 23.12
CA PRO A 72 15.55 42.39 24.18
C PRO A 72 15.26 41.86 25.59
N PHE A 73 14.04 41.37 25.86
CA PHE A 73 13.60 40.88 27.17
C PHE A 73 13.73 39.36 27.32
N ILE A 74 13.71 38.64 26.20
CA ILE A 74 13.50 37.19 26.15
C ILE A 74 14.68 36.43 26.81
N LEU A 75 15.90 36.93 26.65
CA LEU A 75 17.12 36.36 27.22
C LEU A 75 17.41 36.74 28.68
N ASP A 76 16.56 37.56 29.31
CA ASP A 76 16.75 37.99 30.69
C ASP A 76 16.54 36.78 31.66
N PRO A 77 17.54 36.41 32.48
CA PRO A 77 17.42 35.24 33.35
C PRO A 77 16.32 35.36 34.41
N VAL A 78 15.94 36.58 34.80
CA VAL A 78 14.87 36.79 35.78
C VAL A 78 13.52 36.57 35.10
N ASN A 79 13.31 37.11 33.89
CA ASN A 79 12.11 36.82 33.09
C ASN A 79 11.94 35.31 32.85
N LEU A 80 13.02 34.56 32.60
CA LEU A 80 12.96 33.10 32.45
C LEU A 80 12.54 32.37 33.73
N GLN A 81 12.92 32.86 34.92
CA GLN A 81 12.53 32.23 36.20
C GLN A 81 11.01 32.33 36.48
N LEU A 82 10.31 33.31 35.90
CA LEU A 82 8.87 33.50 36.01
C LEU A 82 8.06 32.24 35.58
N PHE A 83 8.60 31.48 34.64
CA PHE A 83 7.98 30.29 34.06
C PHE A 83 8.22 29.00 34.87
N ASN A 84 9.09 29.03 35.88
CA ASN A 84 9.45 27.83 36.67
C ASN A 84 8.37 27.36 37.65
N SER A 85 7.36 28.19 37.95
CA SER A 85 6.35 27.91 39.00
C SER A 85 4.91 28.25 38.62
N THR A 86 4.67 28.66 37.37
CA THR A 86 3.37 29.20 36.95
C THR A 86 2.76 28.42 35.80
N THR A 87 1.49 28.02 35.93
CA THR A 87 0.72 27.42 34.82
C THR A 87 0.41 28.48 33.77
N ILE A 88 0.91 28.28 32.55
CA ILE A 88 0.85 29.22 31.41
C ILE A 88 0.44 28.44 30.15
N SER A 89 -0.23 29.10 29.20
CA SER A 89 -0.70 28.45 27.97
C SER A 89 0.46 27.94 27.08
N THR A 90 0.31 26.73 26.51
CA THR A 90 1.35 26.10 25.68
C THR A 90 1.75 26.98 24.48
N SER A 91 0.80 27.71 23.90
CA SER A 91 1.05 28.64 22.79
C SER A 91 1.98 29.81 23.18
N VAL A 92 1.91 30.28 24.43
CA VAL A 92 2.85 31.29 24.96
C VAL A 92 4.24 30.68 25.18
N ILE A 93 4.31 29.45 25.71
CA ILE A 93 5.58 28.74 25.92
C ILE A 93 6.31 28.49 24.59
N ILE A 94 5.59 28.03 23.56
CA ILE A 94 6.11 27.85 22.20
C ILE A 94 6.66 29.16 21.67
N PHE A 95 5.86 30.23 21.67
CA PHE A 95 6.25 31.52 21.11
C PHE A 95 7.46 32.16 21.83
N TYR A 96 7.50 32.12 23.16
CA TYR A 96 8.67 32.59 23.92
C TYR A 96 9.91 31.74 23.60
N THR A 97 9.76 30.43 23.45
CA THR A 97 10.87 29.52 23.09
C THR A 97 11.39 29.78 21.67
N GLU A 98 10.49 30.01 20.69
CA GLU A 98 10.87 30.41 19.33
C GLU A 98 11.63 31.75 19.33
N LEU A 99 11.13 32.79 20.03
CA LEU A 99 11.85 34.06 20.19
C LEU A 99 13.19 33.90 20.91
N LEU A 100 13.31 32.98 21.87
CA LEU A 100 14.54 32.75 22.63
C LEU A 100 15.64 32.16 21.76
N TYR A 101 15.30 31.17 20.93
CA TYR A 101 16.24 30.60 19.97
C TYR A 101 16.45 31.47 18.73
N GLN A 102 15.55 32.41 18.42
CA GLN A 102 15.81 33.50 17.49
C GLN A 102 16.81 34.52 18.06
N ALA A 103 16.71 34.88 19.34
CA ALA A 103 17.61 35.81 20.03
C ALA A 103 19.01 35.21 20.26
N ASN A 104 19.07 33.93 20.63
CA ASN A 104 20.31 33.19 20.82
C ASN A 104 20.15 31.71 20.37
N PRO A 105 20.52 31.37 19.12
CA PRO A 105 20.46 30.00 18.60
C PRO A 105 21.30 28.97 19.40
N SER A 106 22.25 29.45 20.20
CA SER A 106 23.14 28.64 21.04
C SER A 106 22.75 28.65 22.53
N PHE A 107 21.52 29.04 22.88
CA PHE A 107 21.06 29.04 24.27
C PHE A 107 21.02 27.61 24.85
N SER A 108 21.64 27.40 26.01
CA SER A 108 21.79 26.06 26.58
C SER A 108 20.48 25.56 27.18
N ALA A 109 20.07 24.33 26.81
CA ALA A 109 18.90 23.68 27.39
C ALA A 109 18.97 23.52 28.92
N THR A 110 20.16 23.51 29.53
CA THR A 110 20.32 23.44 31.00
C THR A 110 19.84 24.69 31.75
N LEU A 111 19.56 25.79 31.03
CA LEU A 111 19.05 27.04 31.59
C LEU A 111 17.55 27.27 31.31
N LEU A 112 16.88 26.33 30.62
CA LEU A 112 15.46 26.44 30.31
C LEU A 112 14.57 25.97 31.48
N PRO A 113 13.40 26.60 31.70
CA PRO A 113 12.33 26.03 32.50
C PRO A 113 11.91 24.64 31.98
N PRO A 114 11.50 23.68 32.83
CA PRO A 114 11.27 22.30 32.39
C PRO A 114 10.25 22.14 31.24
N ALA A 115 9.18 22.95 31.23
CA ALA A 115 8.18 22.94 30.15
C ALA A 115 8.67 23.53 28.81
N PHE A 116 9.75 24.32 28.82
CA PHE A 116 10.34 24.90 27.61
C PHE A 116 11.24 23.89 26.88
N LEU A 117 11.76 22.88 27.60
CA LEU A 117 12.55 21.80 27.01
C LEU A 117 11.78 21.05 25.90
N CYS A 118 10.46 20.95 26.03
CA CYS A 118 9.60 20.27 25.05
C CYS A 118 9.51 20.99 23.69
N PHE A 119 9.87 22.27 23.65
CA PHE A 119 9.75 23.13 22.45
C PHE A 119 11.09 23.71 21.99
N ALA A 120 12.18 23.40 22.69
CA ALA A 120 13.53 23.79 22.30
C ALA A 120 14.00 23.00 21.05
N PRO A 121 14.75 23.63 20.14
CA PRO A 121 15.27 22.95 18.95
C PRO A 121 16.34 21.92 19.31
N ALA A 122 16.47 20.86 18.52
CA ALA A 122 17.46 19.80 18.75
C ALA A 122 18.91 20.29 18.90
N SER A 123 19.26 21.44 18.31
CA SER A 123 20.57 22.09 18.49
C SER A 123 20.90 22.38 19.96
N ALA A 124 19.91 22.73 20.79
CA ALA A 124 20.06 23.01 22.22
C ALA A 124 20.50 21.79 23.05
N PHE A 125 20.37 20.59 22.48
CA PHE A 125 20.65 19.31 23.11
C PHE A 125 21.90 18.61 22.55
N THR A 126 22.61 19.23 21.61
CA THR A 126 23.89 18.73 21.09
C THR A 126 25.06 19.14 21.98
N ALA A 127 26.13 18.34 21.97
CA ALA A 127 27.36 18.57 22.75
C ALA A 127 27.16 18.75 24.28
N LEU A 128 26.08 18.20 24.85
CA LEU A 128 25.89 18.15 26.30
C LEU A 128 26.90 17.16 26.93
N SER A 129 27.21 17.34 28.22
CA SER A 129 27.87 16.27 28.98
C SER A 129 26.88 15.14 29.24
N SER A 130 27.37 13.90 29.37
CA SER A 130 26.53 12.74 29.68
C SER A 130 25.66 12.93 30.94
N GLN A 131 26.18 13.65 31.96
CA GLN A 131 25.43 14.02 33.16
C GLN A 131 24.28 15.01 32.87
N TYR A 132 24.54 16.08 32.10
CA TYR A 132 23.49 17.04 31.75
C TYR A 132 22.47 16.44 30.79
N ALA A 133 22.89 15.64 29.81
CA ALA A 133 22.00 14.88 28.94
C ALA A 133 21.07 13.95 29.74
N THR A 134 21.58 13.25 30.75
CA THR A 134 20.77 12.38 31.64
C THR A 134 19.77 13.19 32.46
N THR A 135 20.18 14.33 33.00
CA THR A 135 19.30 15.22 33.79
C THR A 135 18.18 15.83 32.94
N ILE A 136 18.51 16.22 31.71
CA ILE A 136 17.55 16.74 30.74
C ILE A 136 16.59 15.64 30.27
N MET A 137 17.07 14.42 29.99
CA MET A 137 16.20 13.28 29.65
C MET A 137 15.19 12.96 30.75
N GLN A 138 15.58 13.04 32.02
CA GLN A 138 14.64 12.88 33.15
C GLN A 138 13.58 13.98 33.17
N SER A 139 13.97 15.22 32.89
CA SER A 139 13.03 16.36 32.79
C SER A 139 12.07 16.20 31.60
N LEU A 140 12.57 15.79 30.43
CA LEU A 140 11.75 15.51 29.24
C LEU A 140 10.72 14.40 29.50
N HIS A 141 11.12 13.29 30.14
CA HIS A 141 10.21 12.21 30.54
C HIS A 141 9.14 12.65 31.56
N GLN A 142 9.39 13.71 32.34
CA GLN A 142 8.46 14.21 33.36
C GLN A 142 7.49 15.28 32.82
N PHE A 143 7.94 16.14 31.90
CA PHE A 143 7.21 17.34 31.50
C PHE A 143 6.70 17.34 30.05
N CYS A 144 7.18 16.45 29.18
CA CYS A 144 6.82 16.43 27.76
C CYS A 144 5.97 15.20 27.40
N THR A 145 4.88 15.42 26.67
CA THR A 145 3.99 14.34 26.17
C THR A 145 4.55 13.63 24.94
N ASP A 146 5.36 14.33 24.14
CA ASP A 146 6.10 13.80 22.98
C ASP A 146 7.44 14.56 22.88
N VAL A 147 8.44 13.95 22.23
CA VAL A 147 9.79 14.51 22.06
C VAL A 147 10.30 14.17 20.66
N GLY A 148 10.66 15.22 19.89
CA GLY A 148 11.10 15.08 18.50
C GLY A 148 12.25 14.10 18.31
N SER A 149 12.20 13.32 17.21
CA SER A 149 13.24 12.33 16.90
C SER A 149 14.63 12.97 16.68
N ASP A 150 14.68 14.24 16.26
CA ASP A 150 15.88 15.07 16.25
C ASP A 150 16.41 15.38 17.66
N VAL A 151 15.55 15.70 18.62
CA VAL A 151 15.93 15.90 20.03
C VAL A 151 16.45 14.61 20.66
N THR A 152 15.76 13.48 20.46
CA THR A 152 16.25 12.17 20.96
C THR A 152 17.59 11.77 20.35
N ALA A 153 17.83 12.07 19.07
CA ALA A 153 19.10 11.85 18.40
C ALA A 153 20.23 12.74 18.98
N ALA A 154 19.97 14.02 19.24
CA ALA A 154 20.94 14.94 19.83
C ALA A 154 21.36 14.53 21.26
N LEU A 155 20.41 14.02 22.05
CA LEU A 155 20.66 13.45 23.37
C LEU A 155 21.45 12.13 23.28
N ALA A 156 21.09 11.24 22.35
CA ALA A 156 21.79 9.98 22.10
C ALA A 156 23.23 10.18 21.56
N GLU A 157 23.49 11.25 20.82
CA GLU A 157 24.84 11.67 20.40
C GLU A 157 25.65 12.21 21.60
N SER A 158 25.04 13.06 22.43
CA SER A 158 25.69 13.66 23.63
C SER A 158 26.03 12.65 24.74
N LEU A 159 25.47 11.44 24.73
CA LEU A 159 25.85 10.36 25.65
C LEU A 159 27.17 9.66 25.26
N GLY A 160 27.62 9.81 24.01
CA GLY A 160 28.88 9.23 23.54
C GLY A 160 28.83 7.72 23.32
N SER A 161 29.45 6.93 24.21
CA SER A 161 29.55 5.48 24.07
C SER A 161 28.31 4.75 24.61
N VAL A 162 27.77 3.83 23.82
CA VAL A 162 26.57 3.06 24.18
C VAL A 162 26.92 2.05 25.28
N THR A 163 26.27 2.19 26.42
CA THR A 163 26.43 1.34 27.61
C THR A 163 25.05 0.96 28.15
N SER A 164 24.95 -0.06 29.00
CA SER A 164 23.66 -0.45 29.59
C SER A 164 23.05 0.67 30.46
N ALA A 165 23.90 1.51 31.05
CA ALA A 165 23.47 2.73 31.75
C ALA A 165 22.91 3.79 30.79
N SER A 166 23.55 4.05 29.64
CA SER A 166 23.05 5.03 28.67
C SER A 166 21.75 4.56 28.00
N ILE A 167 21.61 3.26 27.70
CA ILE A 167 20.36 2.67 27.20
C ILE A 167 19.25 2.81 28.26
N SER A 168 19.54 2.52 29.52
CA SER A 168 18.56 2.69 30.63
C SER A 168 18.15 4.15 30.84
N ALA A 169 19.06 5.11 30.60
CA ALA A 169 18.79 6.54 30.71
C ALA A 169 18.01 7.10 29.49
N LEU A 170 18.21 6.52 28.30
CA LEU A 170 17.44 6.85 27.09
C LEU A 170 16.01 6.30 27.17
N GLY A 171 15.84 5.07 27.68
CA GLY A 171 14.53 4.40 27.68
C GLY A 171 13.94 4.35 26.27
N ASN A 172 12.72 4.86 26.10
CA ASN A 172 12.05 4.94 24.79
C ASN A 172 12.77 5.85 23.78
N TYR A 173 13.60 6.80 24.23
CA TYR A 173 14.43 7.63 23.34
C TYR A 173 15.61 6.87 22.72
N SER A 174 15.78 5.57 23.01
CA SER A 174 16.81 4.72 22.39
C SER A 174 16.66 4.60 20.86
N THR A 175 15.50 4.93 20.30
CA THR A 175 15.29 5.10 18.85
C THR A 175 16.12 6.23 18.23
N GLY A 176 16.63 7.17 19.03
CA GLY A 176 17.59 8.20 18.61
C GLY A 176 19.01 7.66 18.33
N LEU A 177 19.33 6.42 18.74
CA LEU A 177 20.62 5.78 18.46
C LEU A 177 20.72 5.36 16.98
N SER A 178 21.79 5.75 16.30
CA SER A 178 22.01 5.36 14.90
C SER A 178 22.29 3.86 14.74
N THR A 179 22.06 3.36 13.53
CA THR A 179 22.40 1.96 13.18
C THR A 179 23.90 1.71 13.28
N GLY A 180 24.72 2.75 13.14
CA GLY A 180 26.17 2.73 13.41
C GLY A 180 26.52 2.57 14.89
N GLN A 181 25.93 3.39 15.77
CA GLN A 181 26.07 3.25 17.24
C GLN A 181 25.65 1.84 17.69
N LEU A 182 24.49 1.35 17.25
CA LEU A 182 23.99 0.01 17.61
C LEU A 182 24.87 -1.12 17.04
N SER A 183 25.33 -1.01 15.79
CA SER A 183 26.22 -2.02 15.16
C SER A 183 27.63 -2.04 15.75
N SER A 184 28.05 -1.00 16.48
CA SER A 184 29.34 -0.93 17.18
C SER A 184 29.23 -1.18 18.70
N THR A 185 28.01 -1.31 19.22
CA THR A 185 27.75 -1.65 20.63
C THR A 185 28.13 -3.12 20.90
N PRO A 186 28.88 -3.45 21.97
CA PRO A 186 29.22 -4.83 22.30
C PRO A 186 27.96 -5.71 22.48
N PRO A 187 27.91 -6.94 21.94
CA PRO A 187 26.73 -7.81 22.04
C PRO A 187 26.25 -8.06 23.48
N ALA A 188 27.17 -8.15 24.45
CA ALA A 188 26.84 -8.30 25.86
C ALA A 188 26.17 -7.06 26.49
N VAL A 189 26.45 -5.85 25.97
CA VAL A 189 25.77 -4.60 26.38
C VAL A 189 24.35 -4.58 25.85
N LEU A 190 24.14 -4.98 24.59
CA LEU A 190 22.81 -5.13 24.00
C LEU A 190 21.97 -6.17 24.76
N PHE A 191 22.55 -7.35 25.04
CA PHE A 191 21.85 -8.43 25.74
C PHE A 191 21.53 -8.08 27.20
N SER A 192 22.47 -7.48 27.95
CA SER A 192 22.20 -7.03 29.32
C SER A 192 21.20 -5.87 29.42
N SER A 193 20.92 -5.18 28.30
CA SER A 193 19.94 -4.10 28.21
C SER A 193 18.63 -4.54 27.52
N LEU A 194 18.47 -5.83 27.22
CA LEU A 194 17.36 -6.34 26.42
C LEU A 194 15.98 -6.03 27.03
N SER A 195 15.87 -6.01 28.36
CA SER A 195 14.65 -5.63 29.09
C SER A 195 14.20 -4.19 28.86
N VAL A 196 15.09 -3.29 28.44
CA VAL A 196 14.76 -1.94 27.98
C VAL A 196 14.52 -1.96 26.47
N LEU A 197 15.47 -2.50 25.69
CA LEU A 197 15.41 -2.45 24.22
C LEU A 197 14.18 -3.17 23.63
N SER A 198 13.63 -4.16 24.31
CA SER A 198 12.42 -4.90 23.89
C SER A 198 11.10 -4.14 24.13
N THR A 199 11.09 -3.12 25.00
CA THR A 199 9.91 -2.27 25.24
C THR A 199 9.91 -1.01 24.38
N VAL A 200 11.06 -0.64 23.81
CA VAL A 200 11.20 0.55 22.95
C VAL A 200 10.36 0.39 21.68
N VAL A 201 9.36 1.25 21.51
CA VAL A 201 8.49 1.30 20.33
C VAL A 201 9.18 2.01 19.16
N SER A 202 8.69 1.79 17.94
CA SER A 202 9.12 2.49 16.71
C SER A 202 10.60 2.29 16.29
N TRP A 203 11.24 1.18 16.64
CA TRP A 203 12.51 0.78 16.02
C TRP A 203 12.37 0.74 14.48
N SER A 204 13.32 1.34 13.77
CA SER A 204 13.45 1.09 12.33
C SER A 204 13.99 -0.32 12.07
N GLN A 205 13.65 -0.89 10.91
CA GLN A 205 14.15 -2.23 10.51
C GLN A 205 15.68 -2.33 10.59
N GLY A 206 16.41 -1.26 10.27
CA GLY A 206 17.88 -1.23 10.35
C GLY A 206 18.41 -1.30 11.79
N GLN A 207 17.76 -0.64 12.74
CA GLN A 207 18.13 -0.67 14.16
C GLN A 207 17.80 -2.04 14.77
N ALA A 208 16.59 -2.57 14.55
CA ALA A 208 16.17 -3.88 15.05
C ALA A 208 17.07 -5.00 14.50
N LEU A 209 17.33 -5.00 13.18
CA LEU A 209 18.24 -5.95 12.54
C LEU A 209 19.68 -5.81 13.07
N ALA A 210 20.19 -4.60 13.31
CA ALA A 210 21.51 -4.40 13.89
C ALA A 210 21.62 -4.98 15.32
N ILE A 211 20.62 -4.74 16.16
CA ILE A 211 20.56 -5.25 17.54
C ILE A 211 20.48 -6.78 17.55
N VAL A 212 19.48 -7.36 16.87
CA VAL A 212 19.22 -8.81 16.88
C VAL A 212 20.35 -9.58 16.20
N GLN A 213 20.80 -9.15 15.02
CA GLN A 213 21.88 -9.84 14.32
C GLN A 213 23.20 -9.78 15.10
N SER A 214 23.48 -8.69 15.83
CA SER A 214 24.67 -8.59 16.70
C SER A 214 24.65 -9.63 17.82
N MET A 215 23.52 -9.78 18.51
CA MET A 215 23.36 -10.76 19.59
C MET A 215 23.35 -12.21 19.09
N LEU A 216 22.68 -12.50 17.97
CA LEU A 216 22.66 -13.83 17.35
C LEU A 216 24.04 -14.24 16.83
N SER A 217 24.75 -13.36 16.11
CA SER A 217 26.09 -13.65 15.57
C SER A 217 27.16 -13.84 16.65
N ALA A 218 26.93 -13.31 17.85
CA ALA A 218 27.80 -13.50 19.01
C ALA A 218 27.41 -14.70 19.89
N GLY A 219 26.30 -15.40 19.58
CA GLY A 219 25.80 -16.53 20.37
C GLY A 219 25.26 -16.18 21.75
N VAL A 220 25.07 -14.89 22.08
CA VAL A 220 24.51 -14.45 23.38
C VAL A 220 22.98 -14.52 23.42
N LEU A 221 22.34 -14.55 22.25
CA LEU A 221 20.90 -14.80 22.09
C LEU A 221 20.70 -16.11 21.31
N THR A 222 19.76 -16.94 21.76
CA THR A 222 19.29 -18.13 21.05
C THR A 222 17.77 -18.13 20.99
N LEU A 223 17.21 -18.53 19.85
CA LEU A 223 15.77 -18.47 19.57
C LEU A 223 15.22 -19.88 19.34
N HIS A 224 14.94 -20.58 20.43
CA HIS A 224 14.50 -21.98 20.43
C HIS A 224 13.29 -22.25 21.33
N SER A 225 12.81 -21.23 22.06
CA SER A 225 11.60 -21.31 22.89
C SER A 225 10.68 -20.10 22.66
N SER A 226 9.40 -20.26 23.00
CA SER A 226 8.44 -19.15 23.11
C SER A 226 8.99 -18.02 23.98
N ASP A 227 9.61 -18.35 25.12
CA ASP A 227 10.05 -17.34 26.09
C ASP A 227 11.14 -16.42 25.52
N SER A 228 12.10 -16.98 24.77
CA SER A 228 13.15 -16.19 24.10
C SER A 228 12.62 -15.32 22.96
N LEU A 229 11.51 -15.72 22.33
CA LEU A 229 10.78 -14.90 21.35
C LEU A 229 9.99 -13.77 22.03
N LEU A 230 9.33 -14.04 23.15
CA LEU A 230 8.60 -13.03 23.93
C LEU A 230 9.54 -11.99 24.55
N GLN A 231 10.72 -12.41 25.02
CA GLN A 231 11.76 -11.52 25.58
C GLN A 231 12.33 -10.51 24.57
N LEU A 232 12.22 -10.74 23.26
CA LEU A 232 12.62 -9.76 22.24
C LEU A 232 11.65 -8.57 22.14
N GLY A 233 10.39 -8.72 22.53
CA GLY A 233 9.38 -7.66 22.42
C GLY A 233 9.34 -7.05 21.01
N THR A 234 9.54 -5.74 20.90
CA THR A 234 9.50 -4.99 19.63
C THR A 234 10.64 -5.34 18.66
N LEU A 235 11.76 -5.89 19.17
CA LEU A 235 12.92 -6.28 18.37
C LEU A 235 12.66 -7.52 17.50
N VAL A 236 11.56 -8.24 17.70
CA VAL A 236 11.16 -9.41 16.90
C VAL A 236 11.13 -9.11 15.38
N THR A 237 10.89 -7.84 15.02
CA THR A 237 10.92 -7.31 13.64
C THR A 237 12.31 -7.40 12.97
N GLY A 238 13.37 -7.60 13.75
CA GLY A 238 14.76 -7.72 13.30
C GLY A 238 15.29 -9.17 13.16
N ILE A 239 14.46 -10.19 13.41
CA ILE A 239 14.87 -11.60 13.23
C ILE A 239 14.91 -11.93 11.72
N PRO A 240 15.99 -12.52 11.17
CA PRO A 240 16.03 -12.98 9.79
C PRO A 240 15.07 -14.15 9.51
N SER A 241 14.50 -14.23 8.30
CA SER A 241 13.60 -15.32 7.89
C SER A 241 14.22 -16.72 8.04
N GLU A 242 15.51 -16.85 7.69
CA GLU A 242 16.32 -18.07 7.86
C GLU A 242 16.40 -18.54 9.33
N VAL A 243 16.38 -17.62 10.30
CA VAL A 243 16.37 -17.98 11.73
C VAL A 243 15.00 -18.50 12.12
N ILE A 244 13.92 -17.84 11.69
CA ILE A 244 12.53 -18.28 11.92
C ILE A 244 12.28 -19.66 11.32
N ALA A 245 12.83 -19.94 10.13
CA ALA A 245 12.72 -21.24 9.47
C ALA A 245 13.35 -22.41 10.27
N ASN A 246 14.18 -22.12 11.28
CA ASN A 246 14.82 -23.09 12.17
C ASN A 246 14.20 -23.12 13.59
N ILE A 247 13.18 -22.31 13.88
CA ILE A 247 12.47 -22.35 15.17
C ILE A 247 11.42 -23.48 15.12
N PRO A 248 11.31 -24.36 16.13
CA PRO A 248 10.32 -25.44 16.12
C PRO A 248 8.87 -24.90 16.02
N PRO A 249 8.03 -25.41 15.10
CA PRO A 249 6.66 -24.93 14.86
C PRO A 249 5.81 -24.67 16.11
N GLY A 250 5.83 -25.59 17.08
CA GLY A 250 5.07 -25.46 18.32
C GLY A 250 5.50 -24.29 19.22
N GLN A 251 6.77 -23.86 19.15
CA GLN A 251 7.28 -22.72 19.91
C GLN A 251 6.76 -21.39 19.34
N LEU A 252 6.65 -21.30 18.01
CA LEU A 252 6.01 -20.17 17.33
C LEU A 252 4.49 -20.13 17.58
N LEU A 253 3.82 -21.29 17.64
CA LEU A 253 2.40 -21.35 18.02
C LEU A 253 2.17 -20.88 19.46
N MET A 254 3.01 -21.29 20.42
CA MET A 254 2.92 -20.81 21.81
C MET A 254 3.23 -19.31 21.92
N ALA A 255 4.26 -18.80 21.23
CA ALA A 255 4.51 -17.36 21.18
C ALA A 255 3.35 -16.57 20.56
N GLY A 256 2.71 -17.13 19.52
CA GLY A 256 1.54 -16.58 18.83
C GLY A 256 0.28 -16.46 19.70
N GLN A 257 0.23 -17.08 20.89
CA GLN A 257 -0.86 -16.88 21.85
C GLN A 257 -0.73 -15.55 22.63
N SER A 258 0.42 -14.86 22.57
CA SER A 258 0.63 -13.57 23.22
C SER A 258 0.17 -12.40 22.33
N PRO A 259 -0.82 -11.59 22.74
CA PRO A 259 -1.26 -10.43 21.95
C PRO A 259 -0.13 -9.43 21.67
N VAL A 260 0.83 -9.29 22.59
CA VAL A 260 2.00 -8.40 22.45
C VAL A 260 2.97 -8.92 21.39
N PHE A 261 3.12 -10.24 21.27
CA PHE A 261 3.93 -10.83 20.19
C PHE A 261 3.27 -10.60 18.83
N LEU A 262 1.95 -10.80 18.74
CA LEU A 262 1.18 -10.55 17.52
C LEU A 262 1.25 -9.08 17.08
N SER A 263 1.03 -8.12 17.99
CA SER A 263 1.10 -6.69 17.68
C SER A 263 2.46 -6.24 17.18
N ASN A 264 3.54 -6.92 17.59
CA ASN A 264 4.89 -6.64 17.10
C ASN A 264 5.14 -7.33 15.73
N ILE A 265 4.70 -8.58 15.56
CA ILE A 265 4.88 -9.34 14.32
C ILE A 265 4.14 -8.74 13.12
N ILE A 266 2.93 -8.20 13.29
CA ILE A 266 2.20 -7.55 12.18
C ILE A 266 2.92 -6.31 11.61
N THR A 267 3.86 -5.73 12.36
CA THR A 267 4.73 -4.62 11.90
C THR A 267 6.04 -5.08 11.25
N ALA A 268 6.37 -6.37 11.33
CA ALA A 268 7.59 -6.93 10.75
C ALA A 268 7.54 -6.96 9.21
N PRO A 269 8.69 -7.00 8.51
CA PRO A 269 8.72 -7.14 7.06
C PRO A 269 7.97 -8.38 6.58
N ILE A 270 7.29 -8.31 5.44
CA ILE A 270 6.34 -9.35 4.99
C ILE A 270 6.94 -10.77 4.98
N ILE A 271 8.18 -10.92 4.55
CA ILE A 271 8.92 -12.20 4.52
C ILE A 271 9.10 -12.84 5.90
N ILE A 272 9.14 -12.04 6.96
CA ILE A 272 9.20 -12.50 8.36
C ILE A 272 7.83 -13.07 8.77
N GLN A 273 6.74 -12.39 8.39
CA GLN A 273 5.37 -12.84 8.62
C GLN A 273 5.05 -14.13 7.84
N GLU A 274 5.43 -14.19 6.55
CA GLU A 274 5.30 -15.38 5.71
C GLU A 274 6.08 -16.57 6.28
N SER A 275 7.27 -16.32 6.85
CA SER A 275 8.10 -17.37 7.46
C SER A 275 7.43 -17.95 8.72
N ILE A 276 6.79 -17.11 9.53
CA ILE A 276 6.03 -17.56 10.71
C ILE A 276 4.80 -18.36 10.28
N VAL A 277 4.01 -17.88 9.31
CA VAL A 277 2.81 -18.61 8.84
C VAL A 277 3.17 -19.97 8.24
N ASN A 278 4.26 -20.05 7.45
CA ASN A 278 4.75 -21.33 6.95
C ASN A 278 5.20 -22.29 8.08
N GLN A 279 5.77 -21.81 9.19
CA GLN A 279 6.04 -22.64 10.36
C GLN A 279 4.75 -23.06 11.09
N LEU A 280 3.75 -22.19 11.23
CA LEU A 280 2.46 -22.54 11.85
C LEU A 280 1.70 -23.62 11.05
N ILE A 281 1.81 -23.60 9.72
CA ILE A 281 1.26 -24.64 8.83
C ILE A 281 1.93 -26.01 9.06
N LEU A 282 3.20 -26.05 9.50
CA LEU A 282 3.90 -27.30 9.83
C LEU A 282 3.46 -27.91 11.16
N VAL A 283 2.68 -27.21 12.00
CA VAL A 283 2.16 -27.77 13.26
C VAL A 283 1.08 -28.83 12.99
N ASN A 284 0.20 -28.60 12.01
CA ASN A 284 -0.90 -29.50 11.68
C ASN A 284 -1.31 -29.31 10.21
N THR A 285 -1.42 -30.40 9.46
CA THR A 285 -1.73 -30.39 8.03
C THR A 285 -3.23 -30.34 7.70
N SER A 286 -4.11 -30.34 8.70
CA SER A 286 -5.55 -30.14 8.51
C SER A 286 -5.90 -28.66 8.36
N SER A 287 -6.58 -28.30 7.27
CA SER A 287 -6.97 -26.93 6.94
C SER A 287 -7.75 -26.22 8.05
N ASP A 288 -8.65 -26.93 8.75
CA ASP A 288 -9.38 -26.36 9.89
C ASP A 288 -8.43 -25.94 11.02
N SER A 289 -7.41 -26.75 11.29
CA SER A 289 -6.39 -26.47 12.30
C SER A 289 -5.39 -25.40 11.84
N ILE A 290 -5.07 -25.32 10.55
CA ILE A 290 -4.25 -24.23 9.97
C ILE A 290 -4.96 -22.89 10.15
N VAL A 291 -6.26 -22.84 9.83
CA VAL A 291 -7.07 -21.63 9.97
C VAL A 291 -7.18 -21.21 11.44
N GLU A 292 -7.40 -22.14 12.38
CA GLU A 292 -7.45 -21.79 13.81
C GLU A 292 -6.08 -21.33 14.35
N ASN A 293 -4.99 -22.03 14.01
CA ASN A 293 -3.63 -21.76 14.51
C ASN A 293 -3.01 -20.45 13.99
N VAL A 294 -3.35 -20.00 12.78
CA VAL A 294 -2.74 -18.80 12.17
C VAL A 294 -3.48 -17.53 12.65
N PRO A 295 -2.77 -16.51 13.19
CA PRO A 295 -3.39 -15.27 13.67
C PRO A 295 -4.26 -14.54 12.64
N ASP A 296 -5.28 -13.84 13.11
CA ASP A 296 -6.38 -13.35 12.28
C ASP A 296 -5.97 -12.35 11.20
N ASP A 297 -5.01 -11.47 11.50
CA ASP A 297 -4.45 -10.49 10.57
C ASP A 297 -3.40 -11.10 9.62
N MET A 298 -2.85 -12.26 9.98
CA MET A 298 -1.85 -13.00 9.19
C MET A 298 -2.48 -14.06 8.27
N ALA A 299 -3.79 -14.29 8.38
CA ALA A 299 -4.51 -15.32 7.61
C ALA A 299 -4.45 -15.08 6.07
N MET A 300 -4.26 -13.83 5.65
CA MET A 300 -3.97 -13.46 4.25
C MET A 300 -2.71 -14.11 3.66
N LEU A 301 -1.79 -14.59 4.50
CA LEU A 301 -0.53 -15.23 4.11
C LEU A 301 -0.64 -16.77 4.01
N ILE A 302 -1.79 -17.35 4.36
CA ILE A 302 -2.01 -18.81 4.26
C ILE A 302 -2.08 -19.19 2.76
N PRO A 303 -1.22 -20.10 2.27
CA PRO A 303 -1.25 -20.50 0.87
C PRO A 303 -2.60 -21.11 0.47
N ARG A 304 -3.07 -20.79 -0.74
CA ARG A 304 -4.42 -21.14 -1.21
C ARG A 304 -4.73 -22.65 -1.15
N VAL A 305 -3.73 -23.51 -1.34
CA VAL A 305 -3.88 -24.98 -1.23
C VAL A 305 -4.11 -25.47 0.20
N SER A 306 -3.71 -24.71 1.22
CA SER A 306 -3.90 -25.03 2.64
C SER A 306 -5.31 -24.70 3.15
N LEU A 307 -6.15 -24.08 2.31
CA LEU A 307 -7.53 -23.65 2.63
C LEU A 307 -8.58 -24.55 1.93
N LEU A 308 -8.18 -25.74 1.49
CA LEU A 308 -9.04 -26.70 0.78
C LEU A 308 -9.57 -27.78 1.71
N ASN A 309 -10.81 -28.24 1.51
CA ASN A 309 -11.47 -29.24 2.35
C ASN A 309 -11.74 -28.78 3.81
N LEU A 310 -11.88 -27.46 4.02
CA LEU A 310 -12.36 -26.89 5.28
C LEU A 310 -13.76 -27.44 5.64
N SER A 311 -14.02 -27.67 6.93
CA SER A 311 -15.32 -28.15 7.40
C SER A 311 -16.29 -26.99 7.67
N PRO A 312 -17.63 -27.23 7.62
CA PRO A 312 -18.62 -26.22 7.98
C PRO A 312 -18.48 -25.66 9.40
N SER A 313 -17.87 -26.43 10.31
CA SER A 313 -17.53 -26.03 11.69
C SER A 313 -16.64 -24.78 11.72
N SER A 314 -15.74 -24.62 10.75
CA SER A 314 -14.77 -23.52 10.68
C SER A 314 -15.39 -22.18 10.31
N VAL A 315 -16.69 -22.12 9.98
CA VAL A 315 -17.35 -20.88 9.50
C VAL A 315 -17.22 -19.70 10.47
N ALA A 316 -17.29 -19.94 11.79
CA ALA A 316 -17.15 -18.89 12.79
C ALA A 316 -15.74 -18.29 12.80
N THR A 317 -14.71 -19.16 12.74
CA THR A 317 -13.30 -18.76 12.66
C THR A 317 -13.00 -18.06 11.33
N LEU A 318 -13.50 -18.58 10.21
CA LEU A 318 -13.38 -17.94 8.89
C LEU A 318 -13.97 -16.52 8.88
N ASN A 319 -15.11 -16.31 9.56
CA ASN A 319 -15.80 -15.02 9.59
C ASN A 319 -15.03 -13.91 10.34
N ARG A 320 -14.12 -14.30 11.25
CA ARG A 320 -13.33 -13.41 12.11
C ARG A 320 -12.05 -12.87 11.45
N LYS A 321 -11.53 -13.55 10.42
CA LYS A 321 -10.16 -13.37 9.89
C LYS A 321 -10.09 -12.50 8.64
N GLN A 322 -8.89 -11.98 8.36
CA GLN A 322 -8.59 -11.26 7.11
C GLN A 322 -8.25 -12.24 5.99
N TRP A 323 -8.80 -12.01 4.80
CA TRP A 323 -8.62 -12.86 3.62
C TRP A 323 -8.32 -12.02 2.38
N GLN A 324 -7.59 -12.58 1.43
CA GLN A 324 -7.51 -12.11 0.05
C GLN A 324 -8.71 -12.62 -0.76
N TYR A 325 -9.06 -11.92 -1.84
CA TYR A 325 -10.08 -12.36 -2.79
C TYR A 325 -9.83 -13.81 -3.27
N GLU A 326 -8.61 -14.12 -3.70
CA GLU A 326 -8.22 -15.43 -4.25
C GLU A 326 -8.11 -16.54 -3.20
N GLN A 327 -8.24 -16.21 -1.91
CA GLN A 327 -8.50 -17.18 -0.84
C GLN A 327 -10.02 -17.34 -0.64
N ALA A 328 -10.75 -16.24 -0.42
CA ALA A 328 -12.16 -16.24 -0.05
C ALA A 328 -13.07 -16.96 -1.08
N ILE A 329 -12.75 -16.90 -2.37
CA ILE A 329 -13.48 -17.64 -3.43
C ILE A 329 -13.46 -19.17 -3.24
N LEU A 330 -12.50 -19.73 -2.49
CA LEU A 330 -12.32 -21.18 -2.32
C LEU A 330 -13.24 -21.80 -1.25
N PHE A 331 -13.79 -20.98 -0.35
CA PHE A 331 -14.65 -21.41 0.77
C PHE A 331 -15.85 -20.46 1.00
N PHE A 332 -16.20 -19.65 0.00
CA PHE A 332 -17.37 -18.77 0.02
C PHE A 332 -18.68 -19.52 0.31
N ASP A 333 -18.78 -20.77 -0.13
CA ASP A 333 -19.93 -21.64 0.10
C ASP A 333 -20.08 -22.04 1.58
N ILE A 334 -18.98 -22.22 2.32
CA ILE A 334 -19.02 -22.43 3.77
C ILE A 334 -19.66 -21.22 4.47
N ALA A 335 -19.27 -20.01 4.07
CA ALA A 335 -19.86 -18.77 4.58
C ALA A 335 -21.36 -18.65 4.22
N ALA A 336 -21.67 -18.80 2.94
CA ALA A 336 -23.02 -18.64 2.39
C ALA A 336 -24.01 -19.75 2.80
N ASN A 337 -23.54 -20.87 3.35
CA ASN A 337 -24.39 -21.93 3.89
C ASN A 337 -24.40 -21.98 5.43
N GLY A 338 -23.30 -21.61 6.10
CA GLY A 338 -23.18 -21.66 7.56
C GLY A 338 -23.73 -20.44 8.29
N ILE A 339 -23.89 -19.29 7.63
CA ILE A 339 -24.40 -18.05 8.25
C ILE A 339 -25.76 -17.70 7.62
N PRO A 340 -26.89 -17.83 8.37
CA PRO A 340 -28.24 -17.64 7.80
C PRO A 340 -28.57 -16.21 7.36
N ASP A 341 -27.96 -15.20 7.98
CA ASP A 341 -28.16 -13.77 7.67
C ASP A 341 -26.89 -13.19 7.01
N PRO A 342 -26.94 -12.82 5.72
CA PRO A 342 -25.82 -12.18 5.02
C PRO A 342 -25.30 -10.88 5.65
N ALA A 343 -26.07 -10.20 6.50
CA ALA A 343 -25.58 -9.04 7.25
C ALA A 343 -24.58 -9.41 8.37
N ASN A 344 -24.51 -10.69 8.78
CA ASN A 344 -23.56 -11.21 9.76
C ASN A 344 -22.32 -11.87 9.12
N ILE A 345 -22.31 -12.07 7.80
CA ILE A 345 -21.12 -12.48 7.05
C ILE A 345 -20.18 -11.27 6.94
N SER A 346 -18.89 -11.42 7.24
CA SER A 346 -17.89 -10.36 7.13
C SER A 346 -17.58 -10.01 5.67
N PHE A 347 -17.11 -8.79 5.41
CA PHE A 347 -16.73 -8.37 4.06
C PHE A 347 -15.54 -9.19 3.51
N GLN A 348 -14.67 -9.64 4.41
CA GLN A 348 -13.55 -10.55 4.20
C GLN A 348 -13.98 -11.90 3.62
N LEU A 349 -15.19 -12.37 3.92
CA LEU A 349 -15.79 -13.55 3.28
C LEU A 349 -16.66 -13.19 2.08
N LEU A 350 -17.45 -12.11 2.16
CA LEU A 350 -18.35 -11.70 1.07
C LEU A 350 -17.62 -11.35 -0.23
N GLN A 351 -16.34 -10.97 -0.17
CA GLN A 351 -15.52 -10.78 -1.37
C GLN A 351 -15.31 -12.09 -2.18
N GLY A 352 -15.56 -13.27 -1.61
CA GLY A 352 -15.56 -14.55 -2.34
C GLY A 352 -16.75 -14.73 -3.31
N PHE A 353 -17.67 -13.75 -3.39
CA PHE A 353 -18.81 -13.77 -4.30
C PHE A 353 -18.36 -13.74 -5.75
N THR A 354 -18.64 -14.80 -6.51
CA THR A 354 -18.51 -14.84 -7.98
C THR A 354 -19.70 -15.56 -8.58
N CYS A 355 -19.96 -15.37 -9.88
CA CYS A 355 -21.03 -16.10 -10.56
C CYS A 355 -20.82 -17.62 -10.55
N THR A 356 -19.56 -18.09 -10.57
CA THR A 356 -19.23 -19.52 -10.38
C THR A 356 -19.52 -20.00 -8.95
N SER A 357 -19.31 -19.14 -7.94
CA SER A 357 -19.56 -19.45 -6.52
C SER A 357 -21.06 -19.55 -6.19
N VAL A 358 -21.94 -18.86 -6.92
CA VAL A 358 -23.37 -18.71 -6.56
C VAL A 358 -24.37 -19.32 -7.54
N GLN A 359 -23.93 -19.84 -8.70
CA GLN A 359 -24.80 -20.36 -9.76
C GLN A 359 -25.74 -21.52 -9.36
N ASP A 360 -25.43 -22.27 -8.30
CA ASP A 360 -26.29 -23.37 -7.80
C ASP A 360 -27.33 -22.91 -6.76
N TYR A 361 -27.23 -21.68 -6.24
CA TYR A 361 -28.20 -21.15 -5.28
C TYR A 361 -29.46 -20.65 -5.99
N ASP A 362 -30.57 -20.64 -5.26
CA ASP A 362 -31.78 -19.96 -5.71
C ASP A 362 -31.55 -18.44 -5.79
N VAL A 363 -32.29 -17.77 -6.67
CA VAL A 363 -32.11 -16.34 -6.94
C VAL A 363 -32.37 -15.49 -5.70
N VAL A 364 -33.28 -15.87 -4.80
CA VAL A 364 -33.60 -15.10 -3.60
C VAL A 364 -32.43 -15.15 -2.59
N LYS A 365 -31.80 -16.31 -2.41
CA LYS A 365 -30.56 -16.44 -1.64
C LYS A 365 -29.42 -15.60 -2.24
N VAL A 366 -29.24 -15.62 -3.56
CA VAL A 366 -28.22 -14.78 -4.22
C VAL A 366 -28.51 -13.29 -4.00
N GLN A 367 -29.75 -12.85 -4.16
CA GLN A 367 -30.16 -11.45 -3.90
C GLN A 367 -29.91 -11.03 -2.44
N ASN A 368 -30.18 -11.92 -1.47
CA ASN A 368 -29.89 -11.63 -0.07
C ASN A 368 -28.37 -11.57 0.23
N LEU A 369 -27.55 -12.39 -0.43
CA LEU A 369 -26.08 -12.28 -0.35
C LEU A 369 -25.59 -10.94 -0.92
N ILE A 370 -26.15 -10.47 -2.05
CA ILE A 370 -25.84 -9.15 -2.63
C ILE A 370 -26.23 -8.02 -1.65
N LYS A 371 -27.38 -8.12 -0.97
CA LYS A 371 -27.76 -7.19 0.10
C LYS A 371 -26.79 -7.21 1.29
N GLY A 372 -26.24 -8.38 1.62
CA GLY A 372 -25.17 -8.53 2.61
C GLY A 372 -23.93 -7.68 2.30
N CYS A 373 -23.60 -7.52 1.02
CA CYS A 373 -22.45 -6.72 0.54
C CYS A 373 -22.63 -5.19 0.65
N ARG A 374 -23.81 -4.68 1.05
CA ARG A 374 -24.02 -3.22 1.21
C ARG A 374 -23.13 -2.62 2.31
N LYS A 375 -22.86 -1.32 2.22
CA LYS A 375 -22.04 -0.55 3.20
C LYS A 375 -22.61 -0.72 4.63
N ARG A 376 -21.74 -0.89 5.62
CA ARG A 376 -22.09 -1.01 7.05
C ARG A 376 -21.33 0.04 7.86
N GLY A 377 -22.05 1.03 8.36
CA GLY A 377 -21.43 2.22 8.98
C GLY A 377 -20.53 2.94 7.98
N ASN A 378 -19.26 3.14 8.35
CA ASN A 378 -18.25 3.69 7.44
C ASN A 378 -17.59 2.64 6.53
N THR A 379 -17.67 1.35 6.89
CA THR A 379 -16.95 0.26 6.21
C THR A 379 -17.70 -0.21 4.96
N LYS A 380 -16.94 -0.46 3.89
CA LYS A 380 -17.43 -0.89 2.57
C LYS A 380 -16.53 -2.02 2.07
N ILE A 381 -17.13 -3.00 1.41
CA ILE A 381 -16.42 -4.08 0.71
C ILE A 381 -15.78 -3.55 -0.59
N VAL A 382 -14.56 -4.00 -0.90
CA VAL A 382 -13.94 -3.78 -2.22
C VAL A 382 -14.35 -4.94 -3.12
N LEU A 383 -14.95 -4.62 -4.28
CA LEU A 383 -15.46 -5.60 -5.24
C LEU A 383 -14.89 -5.31 -6.62
N GLN A 384 -14.53 -6.35 -7.36
CA GLN A 384 -14.02 -6.24 -8.73
C GLN A 384 -15.16 -6.06 -9.74
N GLU A 385 -14.86 -5.45 -10.89
CA GLU A 385 -15.78 -5.27 -12.02
C GLU A 385 -16.56 -6.55 -12.40
N SER A 386 -15.88 -7.68 -12.47
CA SER A 386 -16.46 -9.00 -12.76
C SER A 386 -17.49 -9.44 -11.72
N GLN A 387 -17.26 -9.13 -10.44
CA GLN A 387 -18.20 -9.41 -9.35
C GLN A 387 -19.41 -8.49 -9.46
N LEU A 388 -19.20 -7.20 -9.71
CA LEU A 388 -20.25 -6.19 -9.80
C LEU A 388 -21.19 -6.42 -10.99
N MET A 389 -20.64 -6.81 -12.15
CA MET A 389 -21.43 -7.22 -13.31
C MET A 389 -22.20 -8.53 -13.06
N CYS A 390 -21.58 -9.51 -12.39
CA CYS A 390 -22.30 -10.70 -11.94
C CYS A 390 -23.46 -10.36 -10.99
N MET A 391 -23.25 -9.49 -9.98
CA MET A 391 -24.31 -9.03 -9.07
C MET A 391 -25.43 -8.33 -9.84
N TYR A 392 -25.09 -7.42 -10.76
CA TYR A 392 -26.08 -6.77 -11.63
C TYR A 392 -26.88 -7.78 -12.46
N ASN A 393 -26.26 -8.84 -12.98
CA ASN A 393 -26.95 -9.89 -13.73
C ASN A 393 -27.98 -10.70 -12.93
N TYR A 394 -27.90 -10.71 -11.58
CA TYR A 394 -28.93 -11.27 -10.69
C TYR A 394 -29.98 -10.23 -10.21
N MET A 395 -29.72 -8.94 -10.41
CA MET A 395 -30.54 -7.84 -9.89
C MET A 395 -31.33 -7.07 -10.95
N LYS A 396 -30.90 -7.08 -12.21
CA LYS A 396 -31.46 -6.27 -13.32
C LYS A 396 -32.96 -6.49 -13.58
N ASP A 397 -33.46 -7.70 -13.33
CA ASP A 397 -34.86 -8.09 -13.54
C ASP A 397 -35.75 -7.85 -12.29
N TYR A 398 -35.24 -7.10 -11.30
CA TYR A 398 -35.88 -6.84 -10.01
C TYR A 398 -36.22 -5.35 -9.82
N ASN A 399 -36.74 -4.97 -8.64
CA ASN A 399 -37.06 -3.56 -8.35
C ASN A 399 -35.79 -2.70 -8.18
N LEU A 400 -35.32 -2.12 -9.30
CA LEU A 400 -34.12 -1.28 -9.38
C LEU A 400 -34.14 -0.06 -8.46
N ASN A 401 -35.31 0.41 -8.02
CA ASN A 401 -35.47 1.65 -7.23
C ASN A 401 -34.94 1.55 -5.79
N THR A 402 -34.56 0.36 -5.32
CA THR A 402 -34.05 0.12 -3.95
C THR A 402 -32.53 0.33 -3.85
N PHE A 403 -32.03 1.46 -4.37
CA PHE A 403 -30.60 1.72 -4.60
C PHE A 403 -29.70 1.52 -3.36
N ASN A 404 -30.22 1.79 -2.16
CA ASN A 404 -29.48 1.69 -0.89
C ASN A 404 -29.47 0.28 -0.27
N ASP A 405 -30.19 -0.70 -0.83
CA ASP A 405 -30.18 -2.08 -0.34
C ASP A 405 -28.95 -2.88 -0.81
N TYR A 406 -28.17 -2.37 -1.75
CA TYR A 406 -27.09 -3.09 -2.44
C TYR A 406 -25.76 -2.31 -2.38
N PRO A 407 -24.63 -2.87 -2.87
CA PRO A 407 -23.38 -2.12 -3.01
C PRO A 407 -23.54 -0.99 -4.02
N ALA A 408 -23.12 0.22 -3.65
CA ALA A 408 -23.19 1.39 -4.54
C ALA A 408 -22.42 1.19 -5.86
N ASP A 409 -21.37 0.36 -5.86
CA ASP A 409 -20.58 0.06 -7.05
C ASP A 409 -21.33 -0.81 -8.07
N MET A 410 -22.35 -1.57 -7.63
CA MET A 410 -23.20 -2.34 -8.56
C MET A 410 -24.02 -1.39 -9.45
N LEU A 411 -24.34 -0.19 -8.95
CA LEU A 411 -25.08 0.84 -9.69
C LEU A 411 -24.27 1.38 -10.89
N LEU A 412 -22.94 1.31 -10.86
CA LEU A 412 -22.06 1.69 -11.99
C LEU A 412 -22.36 0.90 -13.28
N TYR A 413 -22.97 -0.27 -13.15
CA TYR A 413 -23.25 -1.21 -14.23
C TYR A 413 -24.69 -1.16 -14.74
N TYR A 414 -25.60 -0.47 -14.03
CA TYR A 414 -27.02 -0.34 -14.36
C TYR A 414 -27.26 0.26 -15.76
N ASP A 415 -28.35 -0.17 -16.40
CA ASP A 415 -28.91 0.53 -17.55
C ASP A 415 -29.71 1.75 -17.07
N TYR A 416 -29.15 2.94 -17.26
CA TYR A 416 -29.78 4.20 -16.87
C TYR A 416 -31.08 4.50 -17.64
N SER A 417 -31.32 3.89 -18.81
CA SER A 417 -32.58 4.08 -19.55
C SER A 417 -33.81 3.52 -18.82
N LEU A 418 -33.59 2.64 -17.84
CA LEU A 418 -34.63 2.08 -16.97
C LEU A 418 -34.93 2.96 -15.73
N ILE A 419 -34.15 4.02 -15.49
CA ILE A 419 -34.27 4.88 -14.31
C ILE A 419 -35.19 6.07 -14.62
N GLY A 420 -36.37 6.07 -13.98
CA GLY A 420 -37.35 7.15 -14.14
C GLY A 420 -36.84 8.50 -13.62
N GLN A 421 -37.19 9.60 -14.30
CA GLN A 421 -36.77 10.96 -13.94
C GLN A 421 -37.15 11.37 -12.50
N SER A 422 -38.25 10.82 -11.96
CA SER A 422 -38.69 11.06 -10.57
C SER A 422 -37.79 10.43 -9.50
N VAL A 423 -36.97 9.44 -9.85
CA VAL A 423 -36.06 8.72 -8.93
C VAL A 423 -34.58 8.91 -9.27
N CYS A 424 -34.25 9.59 -10.37
CA CYS A 424 -32.87 9.72 -10.84
C CYS A 424 -31.95 10.39 -9.80
N GLN A 425 -32.45 11.34 -9.00
CA GLN A 425 -31.65 11.99 -7.95
C GLN A 425 -31.29 11.03 -6.80
N ALA A 426 -32.20 10.11 -6.46
CA ALA A 426 -31.94 9.06 -5.47
C ALA A 426 -30.93 8.03 -6.01
N TYR A 427 -31.03 7.68 -7.31
CA TYR A 427 -30.03 6.86 -8.00
C TYR A 427 -28.63 7.50 -7.94
N PHE A 428 -28.51 8.78 -8.31
CA PHE A 428 -27.21 9.45 -8.29
C PHE A 428 -26.67 9.68 -6.86
N SER A 429 -27.52 9.97 -5.87
CA SER A 429 -27.09 10.07 -4.46
C SER A 429 -26.54 8.75 -3.93
N ALA A 430 -27.14 7.62 -4.32
CA ALA A 430 -26.62 6.30 -3.98
C ALA A 430 -25.31 6.00 -4.74
N LEU A 431 -25.28 6.23 -6.06
CA LEU A 431 -24.11 6.08 -6.92
C LEU A 431 -22.93 6.97 -6.49
N GLY A 432 -23.19 8.11 -5.85
CA GLY A 432 -22.17 8.98 -5.25
C GLY A 432 -21.36 8.33 -4.12
N ASN A 433 -21.74 7.13 -3.65
CA ASN A 433 -20.96 6.30 -2.72
C ASN A 433 -20.12 5.21 -3.42
N ALA A 434 -20.18 5.13 -4.75
CA ALA A 434 -19.41 4.19 -5.55
C ALA A 434 -17.93 4.58 -5.67
N ASP A 435 -17.10 3.62 -6.05
CA ASP A 435 -15.71 3.81 -6.43
C ASP A 435 -15.60 3.83 -7.98
N PHE A 436 -15.40 5.01 -8.54
CA PHE A 436 -15.29 5.20 -9.99
C PHE A 436 -13.94 4.73 -10.58
N THR A 437 -13.02 4.20 -9.75
CA THR A 437 -11.75 3.61 -10.20
C THR A 437 -11.89 2.13 -10.60
N VAL A 438 -12.97 1.44 -10.21
CA VAL A 438 -13.14 -0.02 -10.41
C VAL A 438 -13.24 -0.47 -11.88
N PHE A 439 -13.59 0.43 -12.80
CA PHE A 439 -13.73 0.10 -14.23
C PHE A 439 -12.41 -0.33 -14.86
N SER A 440 -12.42 -1.44 -15.61
CA SER A 440 -11.29 -1.79 -16.49
C SER A 440 -11.08 -0.74 -17.59
N ASN A 441 -9.91 -0.78 -18.23
CA ASN A 441 -9.61 0.05 -19.41
C ASN A 441 -10.68 -0.10 -20.53
N THR A 442 -11.32 -1.26 -20.64
CA THR A 442 -12.40 -1.52 -21.61
C THR A 442 -13.68 -0.78 -21.26
N LEU A 443 -14.04 -0.67 -19.96
CA LEU A 443 -15.28 -0.03 -19.51
C LEU A 443 -15.08 1.39 -18.95
N ALA A 444 -13.85 1.91 -18.95
CA ALA A 444 -13.50 3.24 -18.46
C ALA A 444 -14.32 4.41 -19.05
N PHE A 445 -14.90 4.22 -20.25
CA PHE A 445 -15.82 5.18 -20.87
C PHE A 445 -17.11 5.39 -20.06
N ARG A 446 -17.52 4.41 -19.23
CA ARG A 446 -18.72 4.50 -18.37
C ARG A 446 -18.65 5.67 -17.40
N ARG A 447 -17.45 6.12 -16.98
CA ARG A 447 -17.29 7.33 -16.15
C ARG A 447 -17.92 8.58 -16.79
N GLN A 448 -17.59 8.86 -18.05
CA GLN A 448 -18.14 10.01 -18.76
C GLN A 448 -19.62 9.84 -19.08
N LEU A 449 -20.06 8.61 -19.38
CA LEU A 449 -21.48 8.30 -19.60
C LEU A 449 -22.31 8.56 -18.34
N LEU A 450 -21.88 8.05 -17.18
CA LEU A 450 -22.56 8.27 -15.91
C LEU A 450 -22.60 9.75 -15.50
N PHE A 451 -21.51 10.50 -15.73
CA PHE A 451 -21.52 11.94 -15.49
C PHE A 451 -22.45 12.70 -16.46
N ASN A 452 -22.49 12.34 -17.74
CA ASN A 452 -23.45 12.92 -18.69
C ASN A 452 -24.90 12.66 -18.26
N ASN A 453 -25.20 11.45 -17.78
CA ASN A 453 -26.52 11.07 -17.26
C ASN A 453 -26.84 11.84 -15.96
N ALA A 454 -25.87 12.02 -15.06
CA ALA A 454 -26.02 12.82 -13.85
C ALA A 454 -26.36 14.28 -14.17
N ARG A 455 -25.68 14.88 -15.15
CA ARG A 455 -25.98 16.24 -15.64
C ARG A 455 -27.40 16.38 -16.16
N GLN A 456 -27.92 15.37 -16.89
CA GLN A 456 -29.30 15.37 -17.38
C GLN A 456 -30.31 15.28 -16.22
N CYS A 457 -30.07 14.39 -15.25
CA CYS A 457 -30.91 14.28 -14.05
C CYS A 457 -30.94 15.57 -13.21
N LEU A 458 -29.77 16.19 -13.02
CA LEU A 458 -29.56 17.32 -12.11
C LEU A 458 -29.73 18.70 -12.76
N GLY A 459 -30.10 18.76 -14.06
CA GLY A 459 -30.32 20.02 -14.78
C GLY A 459 -29.04 20.83 -15.04
N ILE A 460 -27.86 20.20 -15.08
CA ILE A 460 -26.55 20.87 -15.21
C ILE A 460 -26.30 21.26 -16.68
N SER A 461 -26.91 22.36 -17.09
CA SER A 461 -26.87 22.91 -18.46
C SER A 461 -25.56 23.63 -18.79
N GLY A 462 -24.78 24.06 -17.79
CA GLY A 462 -23.49 24.74 -17.95
C GLY A 462 -22.33 24.02 -17.24
N LEU A 463 -21.29 24.78 -16.87
CA LEU A 463 -20.14 24.28 -16.10
C LEU A 463 -20.30 24.46 -14.58
N ASN A 464 -21.23 25.31 -14.12
CA ASN A 464 -21.47 25.52 -12.70
C ASN A 464 -22.21 24.32 -12.09
N ILE A 465 -21.71 23.85 -10.94
CA ILE A 465 -22.34 22.83 -10.11
C ILE A 465 -22.50 23.41 -8.70
N SER A 466 -23.73 23.54 -8.23
CA SER A 466 -24.06 24.05 -6.90
C SER A 466 -23.70 23.04 -5.80
N GLN A 467 -23.55 23.50 -4.55
CA GLN A 467 -23.30 22.63 -3.39
C GLN A 467 -24.31 21.47 -3.26
N MET A 468 -25.59 21.72 -3.54
CA MET A 468 -26.62 20.68 -3.53
C MET A 468 -26.39 19.60 -4.59
N GLN A 469 -25.96 19.98 -5.80
CA GLN A 469 -25.65 19.04 -6.87
C GLN A 469 -24.34 18.28 -6.59
N LEU A 470 -23.32 18.94 -6.01
CA LEU A 470 -22.09 18.27 -5.54
C LEU A 470 -22.40 17.20 -4.49
N ASN A 471 -23.30 17.48 -3.55
CA ASN A 471 -23.75 16.51 -2.54
C ASN A 471 -24.46 15.28 -3.15
N VAL A 472 -25.16 15.44 -4.28
CA VAL A 472 -25.75 14.30 -5.02
C VAL A 472 -24.71 13.56 -5.86
N LEU A 473 -23.69 14.24 -6.39
CA LEU A 473 -22.61 13.61 -7.15
C LEU A 473 -21.67 12.77 -6.27
N GLY A 474 -21.40 13.20 -5.02
CA GLY A 474 -20.51 12.50 -4.08
C GLY A 474 -19.14 12.22 -4.71
N ASN A 475 -18.67 10.97 -4.62
CA ASN A 475 -17.41 10.51 -5.21
C ASN A 475 -17.30 10.73 -6.74
N MET A 476 -18.40 11.01 -7.45
CA MET A 476 -18.35 11.37 -8.86
C MET A 476 -17.62 12.71 -9.09
N VAL A 477 -17.38 13.54 -8.06
CA VAL A 477 -16.52 14.74 -8.23
C VAL A 477 -15.12 14.41 -8.75
N CYS A 478 -14.60 13.21 -8.46
CA CYS A 478 -13.29 12.76 -8.91
C CYS A 478 -13.23 12.50 -10.44
N VAL A 479 -14.39 12.49 -11.11
CA VAL A 479 -14.54 12.38 -12.57
C VAL A 479 -14.65 13.76 -13.25
N LEU A 480 -14.85 14.85 -12.48
CA LEU A 480 -14.94 16.20 -13.03
C LEU A 480 -13.60 16.66 -13.61
N ASN A 481 -13.64 17.30 -14.79
CA ASN A 481 -12.48 18.00 -15.33
C ASN A 481 -12.30 19.38 -14.67
N GLY A 482 -11.16 20.01 -14.92
CA GLY A 482 -10.79 21.30 -14.34
C GLY A 482 -11.81 22.41 -14.63
N SER A 483 -12.41 22.41 -15.82
CA SER A 483 -13.44 23.38 -16.21
C SER A 483 -14.71 23.31 -15.35
N TYR A 484 -15.17 22.11 -14.96
CA TYR A 484 -16.27 22.00 -14.01
C TYR A 484 -15.85 22.41 -12.60
N ILE A 485 -14.66 21.99 -12.15
CA ILE A 485 -14.14 22.32 -10.81
C ILE A 485 -14.05 23.84 -10.63
N GLN A 486 -13.37 24.56 -11.52
CA GLN A 486 -13.19 26.02 -11.46
C GLN A 486 -14.51 26.82 -11.43
N ASN A 487 -15.59 26.27 -11.98
CA ASN A 487 -16.90 26.94 -12.07
C ASN A 487 -17.91 26.44 -11.02
N SER A 488 -17.55 25.43 -10.22
CA SER A 488 -18.41 24.87 -9.17
C SER A 488 -18.37 25.69 -7.89
N ASP A 489 -19.30 25.40 -6.99
CA ASP A 489 -19.27 25.87 -5.60
C ASP A 489 -17.91 25.53 -4.93
N PRO A 490 -17.28 26.45 -4.16
CA PRO A 490 -16.00 26.21 -3.49
C PRO A 490 -15.95 24.95 -2.61
N TYR A 491 -17.09 24.45 -2.15
CA TYR A 491 -17.21 23.17 -1.44
C TYR A 491 -16.69 21.96 -2.24
N VAL A 492 -16.54 22.06 -3.56
CA VAL A 492 -15.91 21.03 -4.41
C VAL A 492 -14.52 20.64 -3.90
N LEU A 493 -13.76 21.59 -3.34
CA LEU A 493 -12.42 21.35 -2.79
C LEU A 493 -12.44 20.35 -1.62
N GLU A 494 -13.47 20.39 -0.77
CA GLU A 494 -13.65 19.49 0.37
C GLU A 494 -14.03 18.07 -0.03
N MET A 495 -14.66 17.92 -1.21
CA MET A 495 -14.93 16.61 -1.81
C MET A 495 -13.72 16.07 -2.57
N LEU A 496 -12.96 16.94 -3.25
CA LEU A 496 -11.73 16.54 -3.98
C LEU A 496 -10.62 16.00 -3.05
N LYS A 497 -10.55 16.45 -1.78
CA LYS A 497 -9.69 15.84 -0.75
C LYS A 497 -9.86 14.31 -0.61
N ARG A 498 -11.04 13.79 -0.94
CA ARG A 498 -11.45 12.38 -0.79
C ARG A 498 -11.13 11.54 -2.03
N CYS A 499 -10.69 12.17 -3.12
CA CYS A 499 -10.31 11.46 -4.34
C CYS A 499 -8.99 10.70 -4.13
N PRO A 500 -8.88 9.43 -4.58
CA PRO A 500 -7.64 8.66 -4.44
C PRO A 500 -6.45 9.25 -5.20
N ASP A 501 -6.69 10.02 -6.26
CA ASP A 501 -5.69 10.77 -7.01
C ASP A 501 -6.34 11.99 -7.71
N LEU A 502 -5.52 12.97 -8.14
CA LEU A 502 -5.95 14.12 -8.94
C LEU A 502 -5.10 14.23 -10.22
N SER A 503 -5.76 14.37 -11.36
CA SER A 503 -5.09 14.65 -12.65
C SER A 503 -4.57 16.08 -12.72
N ALA A 504 -3.59 16.36 -13.58
CA ALA A 504 -2.97 17.69 -13.71
C ALA A 504 -3.97 18.84 -14.00
N ASP A 505 -5.04 18.56 -14.76
CA ASP A 505 -6.12 19.50 -15.05
C ASP A 505 -6.95 19.82 -13.79
N GLN A 506 -7.30 18.78 -13.01
CA GLN A 506 -7.97 18.93 -11.71
C GLN A 506 -7.08 19.67 -10.69
N SER A 507 -5.78 19.37 -10.66
CA SER A 507 -4.81 20.02 -9.77
C SER A 507 -4.63 21.51 -10.09
N SER A 508 -4.55 21.86 -11.38
CA SER A 508 -4.48 23.26 -11.84
C SER A 508 -5.78 24.01 -11.56
N ALA A 509 -6.93 23.34 -11.63
CA ALA A 509 -8.22 23.89 -11.22
C ALA A 509 -8.29 24.17 -9.71
N VAL A 510 -7.86 23.21 -8.87
CA VAL A 510 -7.77 23.38 -7.41
C VAL A 510 -6.84 24.56 -7.05
N GLU A 511 -5.64 24.62 -7.62
CA GLU A 511 -4.70 25.73 -7.39
C GLU A 511 -5.32 27.08 -7.78
N SER A 512 -5.94 27.14 -8.96
CA SER A 512 -6.60 28.37 -9.44
C SER A 512 -7.73 28.82 -8.52
N MET A 513 -8.54 27.90 -7.97
CA MET A 513 -9.62 28.24 -7.04
C MET A 513 -9.08 28.77 -5.71
N LEU A 514 -8.10 28.07 -5.12
CA LEU A 514 -7.47 28.47 -3.86
C LEU A 514 -6.89 29.89 -3.95
N LEU A 515 -6.13 30.17 -5.00
CA LEU A 515 -5.48 31.47 -5.20
C LEU A 515 -6.46 32.64 -5.43
N THR A 516 -7.76 32.41 -5.66
CA THR A 516 -8.76 33.50 -5.72
C THR A 516 -9.04 34.15 -4.36
N GLY A 517 -8.77 33.44 -3.26
CA GLY A 517 -9.19 33.84 -1.92
C GLY A 517 -10.68 33.66 -1.60
N HIS A 518 -11.54 33.34 -2.57
CA HIS A 518 -12.98 33.12 -2.39
C HIS A 518 -13.32 31.70 -1.91
N THR A 519 -12.53 31.16 -0.99
CA THR A 519 -12.69 29.81 -0.42
C THR A 519 -12.71 29.88 1.10
N ILE A 520 -13.04 28.77 1.77
CA ILE A 520 -13.01 28.68 3.24
C ILE A 520 -11.60 28.91 3.84
N TYR A 521 -10.55 28.92 3.01
CA TYR A 521 -9.16 29.17 3.40
C TYR A 521 -8.79 30.67 3.41
N GLY A 522 -9.68 31.55 2.95
CA GLY A 522 -9.42 32.98 2.84
C GLY A 522 -8.35 33.33 1.80
N ALA A 523 -7.94 34.60 1.79
CA ALA A 523 -6.96 35.13 0.83
C ALA A 523 -5.53 34.62 1.10
N PRO A 524 -4.68 34.41 0.07
CA PRO A 524 -3.31 33.91 0.24
C PRO A 524 -2.43 34.68 1.23
N THR A 525 -2.66 35.99 1.39
CA THR A 525 -1.96 36.84 2.37
C THR A 525 -2.26 36.51 3.83
N SER A 526 -3.23 35.65 4.11
CA SER A 526 -3.61 35.20 5.46
C SER A 526 -3.20 33.75 5.77
N TRP A 527 -2.60 33.05 4.80
CA TRP A 527 -2.32 31.62 4.92
C TRP A 527 -1.11 31.32 5.83
N ASN A 528 -1.21 30.24 6.60
CA ASN A 528 -0.20 29.83 7.58
C ASN A 528 -0.12 28.28 7.68
N VAL A 529 0.60 27.76 8.68
CA VAL A 529 0.74 26.30 8.88
C VAL A 529 -0.61 25.60 9.11
N THR A 530 -1.57 26.25 9.79
CA THR A 530 -2.94 25.73 9.97
C THR A 530 -3.68 25.63 8.65
N THR A 531 -3.47 26.57 7.72
CA THR A 531 -4.01 26.48 6.35
C THR A 531 -3.48 25.25 5.62
N LEU A 532 -2.17 24.98 5.70
CA LEU A 532 -1.57 23.78 5.09
C LEU A 532 -2.14 22.49 5.67
N THR A 533 -2.27 22.40 7.00
CA THR A 533 -2.89 21.25 7.68
C THR A 533 -4.34 21.07 7.23
N ASN A 534 -5.14 22.13 7.20
CA ASN A 534 -6.55 22.07 6.86
C ASN A 534 -6.80 21.70 5.39
N LEU A 535 -5.86 22.00 4.47
CA LEU A 535 -5.92 21.57 3.07
C LEU A 535 -5.74 20.04 2.88
N GLY A 536 -5.23 19.33 3.89
CA GLY A 536 -5.17 17.87 3.91
C GLY A 536 -4.29 17.27 2.80
N SER A 537 -4.88 16.49 1.89
CA SER A 537 -4.17 15.84 0.78
C SER A 537 -3.81 16.79 -0.37
N LEU A 538 -4.50 17.93 -0.51
CA LEU A 538 -4.35 18.81 -1.69
C LEU A 538 -2.91 19.32 -1.93
N PRO A 539 -2.10 19.72 -0.91
CA PRO A 539 -0.75 20.25 -1.13
C PRO A 539 0.21 19.32 -1.88
N LEU A 540 -0.06 18.01 -1.91
CA LEU A 540 0.68 17.02 -2.70
C LEU A 540 0.69 17.33 -4.21
N TYR A 541 -0.30 18.07 -4.69
CA TYR A 541 -0.56 18.32 -6.11
C TYR A 541 -0.24 19.75 -6.57
N LEU A 542 0.13 20.64 -5.65
CA LEU A 542 0.19 22.09 -5.88
C LEU A 542 1.61 22.56 -6.23
N SER A 543 1.68 23.59 -7.08
CA SER A 543 2.91 24.07 -7.70
C SER A 543 3.67 25.06 -6.81
N SER A 544 4.88 25.39 -7.24
CA SER A 544 5.70 26.46 -6.64
C SER A 544 4.99 27.83 -6.61
N VAL A 545 3.91 28.05 -7.37
CA VAL A 545 3.05 29.24 -7.24
C VAL A 545 2.28 29.20 -5.91
N PHE A 546 1.56 28.11 -5.61
CA PHE A 546 0.92 27.92 -4.30
C PHE A 546 1.94 27.96 -3.16
N TRP A 547 3.05 27.22 -3.29
CA TRP A 547 4.06 27.18 -2.24
C TRP A 547 4.77 28.52 -2.01
N SER A 548 4.76 29.46 -2.96
CA SER A 548 5.32 30.81 -2.77
C SER A 548 4.54 31.67 -1.78
N GLN A 549 3.30 31.31 -1.45
CA GLN A 549 2.47 32.04 -0.48
C GLN A 549 2.85 31.77 0.98
N PHE A 550 3.70 30.77 1.25
CA PHE A 550 4.08 30.34 2.59
C PHE A 550 5.53 30.68 2.92
N THR A 551 5.80 31.06 4.18
CA THR A 551 7.17 31.25 4.66
C THR A 551 7.94 29.93 4.73
N MET A 552 9.27 30.00 4.76
CA MET A 552 10.11 28.81 4.97
C MET A 552 9.79 28.11 6.30
N ASN A 553 9.46 28.87 7.37
CA ASN A 553 9.10 28.29 8.65
C ASN A 553 7.80 27.46 8.56
N ASN A 554 6.75 27.99 7.91
CA ASN A 554 5.50 27.24 7.76
C ASN A 554 5.69 25.94 6.95
N LYS A 555 6.56 25.96 5.93
CA LYS A 555 6.91 24.75 5.15
C LYS A 555 7.62 23.71 6.01
N VAL A 556 8.61 24.11 6.82
CA VAL A 556 9.35 23.21 7.73
C VAL A 556 8.43 22.65 8.81
N GLN A 557 7.64 23.49 9.48
CA GLN A 557 6.67 23.07 10.51
C GLN A 557 5.63 22.09 9.93
N PHE A 558 5.09 22.34 8.75
CA PHE A 558 4.17 21.43 8.06
C PHE A 558 4.85 20.10 7.68
N PHE A 559 6.03 20.14 7.05
CA PHE A 559 6.70 18.91 6.61
C PHE A 559 7.20 18.03 7.76
N ARG A 560 7.50 18.60 8.94
CA ARG A 560 7.84 17.83 10.16
C ARG A 560 6.78 16.81 10.56
N THR A 561 5.49 17.12 10.39
CA THR A 561 4.38 16.22 10.69
C THR A 561 3.82 15.51 9.45
N PHE A 562 3.68 16.25 8.34
CA PHE A 562 3.05 15.74 7.12
C PHE A 562 3.91 14.69 6.40
N LEU A 563 5.23 14.88 6.28
CA LEU A 563 6.07 13.91 5.57
C LEU A 563 6.07 12.54 6.27
N PRO A 564 6.29 12.41 7.60
CA PRO A 564 6.20 11.11 8.28
C PRO A 564 4.85 10.42 8.12
N GLN A 565 3.73 11.17 8.06
CA GLN A 565 2.41 10.61 7.79
C GLN A 565 2.30 10.06 6.36
N GLN A 566 2.63 10.85 5.33
CA GLN A 566 2.55 10.38 3.94
C GLN A 566 3.57 9.27 3.61
N ILE A 567 4.71 9.24 4.32
CA ILE A 567 5.73 8.18 4.24
C ILE A 567 5.22 6.82 4.77
N ARG A 568 4.29 6.83 5.74
CA ARG A 568 3.66 5.64 6.32
C ARG A 568 2.37 5.23 5.59
N GLY A 569 1.70 6.19 4.94
CA GLY A 569 0.49 5.96 4.15
C GLY A 569 0.74 5.32 2.78
N SER A 570 -0.33 5.21 1.98
CA SER A 570 -0.32 4.61 0.64
C SER A 570 0.06 5.59 -0.49
N VAL A 571 0.49 6.81 -0.17
CA VAL A 571 0.75 7.87 -1.15
C VAL A 571 2.02 7.58 -1.97
N SER A 572 1.95 7.86 -3.26
CA SER A 572 3.10 7.68 -4.18
C SER A 572 4.30 8.52 -3.75
N ARG A 573 5.45 7.87 -3.53
CA ARG A 573 6.73 8.55 -3.25
C ARG A 573 7.15 9.55 -4.33
N VAL A 574 6.70 9.35 -5.57
CA VAL A 574 6.93 10.32 -6.66
C VAL A 574 6.16 11.61 -6.39
N LEU A 575 4.91 11.51 -5.94
CA LEU A 575 4.08 12.67 -5.61
C LEU A 575 4.66 13.44 -4.39
N ILE A 576 5.06 12.73 -3.34
CA ILE A 576 5.75 13.33 -2.17
C ILE A 576 7.05 14.02 -2.60
N SER A 577 7.84 13.39 -3.48
CA SER A 577 9.07 13.97 -4.04
C SER A 577 8.81 15.22 -4.89
N ASN A 578 7.71 15.25 -5.64
CA ASN A 578 7.31 16.40 -6.46
C ASN A 578 6.88 17.57 -5.56
N MET A 579 6.02 17.32 -4.57
CA MET A 579 5.59 18.32 -3.57
C MET A 579 6.79 18.97 -2.88
N MET A 580 7.74 18.19 -2.35
CA MET A 580 8.96 18.73 -1.73
C MET A 580 9.79 19.57 -2.71
N THR A 581 9.79 19.20 -4.00
CA THR A 581 10.52 19.90 -5.05
C THR A 581 9.89 21.27 -5.37
N GLU A 582 8.58 21.35 -5.50
CA GLU A 582 7.85 22.62 -5.72
C GLU A 582 7.94 23.55 -4.49
N ALA A 583 7.81 22.99 -3.28
CA ALA A 583 8.03 23.72 -2.03
C ALA A 583 9.48 24.25 -1.89
N ALA A 584 10.46 23.51 -2.40
CA ALA A 584 11.86 23.94 -2.43
C ALA A 584 12.11 25.00 -3.53
N TYR A 585 11.56 24.85 -4.74
CA TYR A 585 11.70 25.83 -5.82
C TYR A 585 11.20 27.22 -5.44
N SER A 586 10.01 27.29 -4.84
CA SER A 586 9.43 28.54 -4.32
C SER A 586 10.24 29.21 -3.20
N SER A 587 11.22 28.51 -2.62
CA SER A 587 12.06 28.98 -1.52
C SER A 587 13.49 29.36 -1.95
N ARG A 588 13.81 29.30 -3.26
CA ARG A 588 15.12 29.68 -3.79
C ARG A 588 15.22 31.20 -3.99
N PRO A 589 16.33 31.86 -3.59
CA PRO A 589 16.58 33.26 -3.94
C PRO A 589 16.54 33.48 -5.46
N GLN A 590 15.81 34.50 -5.92
CA GLN A 590 15.69 34.83 -7.36
C GLN A 590 17.01 35.35 -8.00
N THR A 591 18.11 35.36 -7.26
CA THR A 591 19.45 35.72 -7.76
C THR A 591 19.91 34.74 -8.83
N LYS A 592 19.66 35.09 -10.10
CA LYS A 592 20.28 34.48 -11.28
C LYS A 592 21.80 34.68 -11.22
N SER A 593 22.49 33.81 -10.49
CA SER A 593 23.96 33.84 -10.40
C SER A 593 24.56 33.40 -11.75
N THR A 594 24.79 34.37 -12.62
CA THR A 594 25.46 34.22 -13.92
C THR A 594 26.98 34.06 -13.76
N TYR A 595 27.40 33.25 -12.79
CA TYR A 595 28.79 32.91 -12.51
C TYR A 595 29.07 31.45 -12.83
N ARG A 596 30.12 31.23 -13.64
CA ARG A 596 30.53 29.92 -14.14
C ARG A 596 30.83 28.99 -12.96
N ALA A 597 30.13 27.85 -12.87
CA ALA A 597 30.32 26.88 -11.81
C ALA A 597 31.78 26.37 -11.79
N LYS A 598 32.51 26.71 -10.72
CA LYS A 598 33.77 26.01 -10.36
C LYS A 598 33.40 24.62 -9.84
N ARG A 599 34.26 23.63 -10.11
CA ARG A 599 33.92 22.20 -9.98
C ARG A 599 33.93 21.63 -8.56
N ASP A 600 34.26 22.43 -7.55
CA ASP A 600 34.07 22.09 -6.14
C ASP A 600 32.90 22.90 -5.57
N THR A 601 31.73 22.25 -5.45
CA THR A 601 30.61 22.82 -4.70
C THR A 601 30.77 22.43 -3.24
N ALA A 602 31.40 23.31 -2.45
CA ALA A 602 31.51 23.12 -1.01
C ALA A 602 30.12 23.06 -0.35
N CYS A 603 30.02 22.35 0.77
CA CYS A 603 28.83 22.36 1.60
C CYS A 603 28.62 23.76 2.19
N THR A 604 27.52 24.42 1.83
CA THR A 604 27.14 25.76 2.34
C THR A 604 25.94 25.71 3.28
N MET A 605 25.13 24.64 3.23
CA MET A 605 23.93 24.47 4.08
C MET A 605 24.24 23.82 5.45
N GLY A 606 25.50 23.66 5.82
CA GLY A 606 25.93 22.92 7.02
C GLY A 606 25.93 21.40 6.83
N GLN A 607 26.88 20.70 7.46
CA GLN A 607 27.04 19.25 7.32
C GLN A 607 25.80 18.51 7.82
N ILE A 608 25.41 17.44 7.12
CA ILE A 608 24.30 16.57 7.51
C ILE A 608 24.81 15.63 8.61
N THR A 609 24.18 15.69 9.80
CA THR A 609 24.46 14.83 10.95
C THR A 609 23.29 13.89 11.26
N GLN A 610 23.46 13.02 12.26
CA GLN A 610 22.41 12.15 12.81
C GLN A 610 21.17 12.96 13.27
N VAL A 611 21.36 14.18 13.77
CA VAL A 611 20.28 15.08 14.21
C VAL A 611 19.43 15.56 13.03
N GLN A 612 20.03 16.16 11.98
CA GLN A 612 19.24 16.60 10.81
C GLN A 612 18.57 15.43 10.09
N VAL A 613 19.21 14.26 10.02
CA VAL A 613 18.60 13.05 9.45
C VAL A 613 17.36 12.60 10.24
N SER A 614 17.29 12.92 11.53
CA SER A 614 16.21 12.51 12.43
C SER A 614 15.02 13.48 12.42
N ASP A 615 15.19 14.75 12.04
CA ASP A 615 14.11 15.74 11.85
C ASP A 615 13.05 15.24 10.82
N GLY A 616 11.76 15.39 11.14
CA GLY A 616 10.65 14.91 10.30
C GLY A 616 10.60 15.51 8.89
N SER A 617 11.13 16.73 8.70
CA SER A 617 11.14 17.45 7.42
C SER A 617 12.32 17.10 6.50
N PHE A 618 13.33 16.36 6.98
CA PHE A 618 14.51 15.98 6.20
C PHE A 618 14.12 15.21 4.92
N PRO A 619 14.70 15.52 3.74
CA PRO A 619 15.88 16.36 3.50
C PRO A 619 15.58 17.83 3.15
N PHE A 620 14.38 18.34 3.45
CA PHE A 620 13.99 19.71 3.07
C PHE A 620 15.01 20.76 3.56
N GLY A 621 15.34 21.72 2.69
CA GLY A 621 16.46 22.66 2.87
C GLY A 621 17.75 22.26 2.16
N TYR A 622 17.99 20.97 1.90
CA TYR A 622 19.11 20.51 1.07
C TYR A 622 18.62 20.16 -0.34
N ASP A 623 19.07 20.87 -1.37
CA ASP A 623 18.91 20.38 -2.76
C ASP A 623 19.89 19.23 -3.05
N VAL A 624 19.71 18.52 -4.17
CA VAL A 624 20.54 17.35 -4.53
C VAL A 624 22.05 17.67 -4.55
N THR A 625 22.45 18.90 -4.89
CA THR A 625 23.86 19.30 -4.93
C THR A 625 24.39 19.55 -3.52
N GLN A 626 23.66 20.29 -2.69
CA GLN A 626 24.04 20.52 -1.29
C GLN A 626 23.97 19.23 -0.46
N PHE A 627 22.99 18.36 -0.70
CA PHE A 627 22.91 17.03 -0.10
C PHE A 627 24.16 16.19 -0.43
N ASN A 628 24.65 16.20 -1.67
CA ASN A 628 25.90 15.52 -2.03
C ASN A 628 27.14 16.15 -1.36
N ALA A 629 27.19 17.48 -1.27
CA ALA A 629 28.30 18.20 -0.64
C ALA A 629 28.36 18.04 0.88
N CYS A 630 27.19 17.97 1.54
CA CYS A 630 27.04 17.96 3.00
C CYS A 630 26.82 16.57 3.61
N LEU A 631 26.57 15.52 2.81
CA LEU A 631 26.46 14.14 3.31
C LEU A 631 27.82 13.45 3.32
N SER A 632 28.33 13.12 4.50
CA SER A 632 29.53 12.28 4.64
C SER A 632 29.20 10.79 4.43
N VAL A 633 30.20 10.03 3.98
CA VAL A 633 30.07 8.56 3.81
C VAL A 633 29.79 7.85 5.14
N GLN A 634 30.34 8.36 6.25
CA GLN A 634 30.14 7.75 7.57
C GLN A 634 28.72 8.00 8.10
N VAL A 635 28.22 9.23 8.06
CA VAL A 635 26.82 9.55 8.44
C VAL A 635 25.83 8.74 7.61
N LEU A 636 26.11 8.53 6.31
CA LEU A 636 25.29 7.67 5.47
C LEU A 636 25.29 6.20 5.93
N LYS A 637 26.46 5.61 6.21
CA LYS A 637 26.54 4.22 6.70
C LYS A 637 25.78 4.03 8.00
N ASP A 638 25.91 4.99 8.92
CA ASP A 638 25.36 4.87 10.27
C ASP A 638 23.83 5.09 10.31
N ASN A 639 23.27 5.78 9.31
CA ASN A 639 21.85 6.16 9.26
C ASN A 639 21.14 5.76 7.95
N LEU A 640 21.67 4.78 7.22
CA LEU A 640 21.25 4.44 5.85
C LEU A 640 19.74 4.24 5.69
N ALA A 641 19.12 3.45 6.58
CA ALA A 641 17.69 3.15 6.50
C ALA A 641 16.83 4.43 6.55
N THR A 642 17.13 5.34 7.50
CA THR A 642 16.42 6.61 7.67
C THR A 642 16.65 7.53 6.48
N ILE A 643 17.89 7.66 6.01
CA ILE A 643 18.24 8.52 4.86
C ILE A 643 17.56 8.02 3.59
N ALA A 644 17.65 6.73 3.27
CA ALA A 644 17.05 6.15 2.07
C ALA A 644 15.52 6.15 2.08
N GLN A 645 14.89 6.12 3.26
CA GLN A 645 13.44 6.21 3.43
C GLN A 645 12.91 7.65 3.28
N LYS A 646 13.62 8.65 3.82
CA LYS A 646 13.23 10.07 3.80
C LYS A 646 13.64 10.81 2.52
N ALA A 647 14.87 10.62 2.04
CA ALA A 647 15.42 11.38 0.91
C ALA A 647 14.91 10.86 -0.45
N MET A 648 13.66 11.18 -0.75
CA MET A 648 12.96 10.77 -1.97
C MET A 648 13.42 11.55 -3.21
N GLY A 649 13.30 10.92 -4.38
CA GLY A 649 13.64 11.49 -5.67
C GLY A 649 14.94 10.94 -6.23
N SER A 650 14.98 10.72 -7.55
CA SER A 650 16.07 10.02 -8.23
C SER A 650 17.46 10.65 -8.03
N GLY A 651 17.53 11.97 -7.86
CA GLY A 651 18.77 12.69 -7.56
C GLY A 651 19.36 12.33 -6.19
N TYR A 652 18.56 12.38 -5.11
CA TYR A 652 19.03 12.01 -3.77
C TYR A 652 19.35 10.51 -3.67
N GLN A 653 18.53 9.67 -4.30
CA GLN A 653 18.76 8.22 -4.39
C GLN A 653 20.07 7.88 -5.13
N ARG A 654 20.40 8.61 -6.21
CA ARG A 654 21.69 8.51 -6.91
C ARG A 654 22.84 8.88 -5.98
N VAL A 655 22.77 10.02 -5.28
CA VAL A 655 23.80 10.43 -4.33
C VAL A 655 24.02 9.40 -3.22
N ILE A 656 22.96 8.82 -2.67
CA ILE A 656 23.04 7.74 -1.67
C ILE A 656 23.80 6.54 -2.23
N LEU A 657 23.43 6.07 -3.42
CA LEU A 657 24.09 4.92 -4.03
C LEU A 657 25.56 5.21 -4.40
N ASP A 658 25.87 6.40 -4.91
CA ASP A 658 27.24 6.78 -5.27
C ASP A 658 28.14 6.88 -4.03
N LYS A 659 27.62 7.37 -2.90
CA LYS A 659 28.31 7.40 -1.60
C LYS A 659 28.46 6.00 -0.99
N LEU A 660 27.52 5.08 -1.22
CA LEU A 660 27.66 3.67 -0.84
C LEU A 660 28.68 2.92 -1.72
N ASN A 661 28.73 3.23 -3.02
CA ASN A 661 29.77 2.71 -3.91
C ASN A 661 31.17 3.20 -3.50
N GLN A 662 31.30 4.42 -2.94
CA GLN A 662 32.53 4.91 -2.31
C GLN A 662 32.86 4.15 -1.01
N ALA A 663 31.85 3.79 -0.20
CA ALA A 663 32.04 3.00 1.03
C ALA A 663 32.40 1.53 0.77
N TYR A 664 31.87 0.95 -0.31
CA TYR A 664 31.92 -0.48 -0.62
C TYR A 664 32.38 -0.72 -2.08
N PRO A 665 33.63 -0.34 -2.44
CA PRO A 665 34.11 -0.40 -3.83
C PRO A 665 34.16 -1.83 -4.40
N MET A 666 34.26 -2.84 -3.53
CA MET A 666 34.23 -4.27 -3.90
C MET A 666 32.80 -4.82 -4.09
N GLY A 667 31.75 -4.05 -3.79
CA GLY A 667 30.36 -4.47 -3.90
C GLY A 667 29.56 -4.37 -2.61
N ILE A 668 28.24 -4.18 -2.75
CA ILE A 668 27.30 -4.01 -1.63
C ILE A 668 26.78 -5.38 -1.18
N SER A 669 26.79 -5.64 0.14
CA SER A 669 26.43 -6.93 0.75
C SER A 669 24.95 -7.02 1.16
N ASN A 670 24.44 -8.25 1.37
CA ASN A 670 23.06 -8.50 1.84
C ASN A 670 22.64 -7.58 3.01
N LYS A 671 23.45 -7.45 4.07
CA LYS A 671 23.13 -6.60 5.25
C LYS A 671 22.84 -5.14 4.88
N VAL A 672 23.56 -4.60 3.89
CA VAL A 672 23.37 -3.21 3.43
C VAL A 672 22.20 -3.11 2.45
N LEU A 673 22.04 -4.09 1.55
CA LEU A 673 20.95 -4.13 0.58
C LEU A 673 19.56 -4.30 1.23
N GLN A 674 19.46 -5.07 2.32
CA GLN A 674 18.21 -5.27 3.08
C GLN A 674 17.65 -3.97 3.69
N VAL A 675 18.48 -2.93 3.86
CA VAL A 675 18.09 -1.62 4.40
C VAL A 675 18.28 -0.47 3.40
N LEU A 676 18.64 -0.78 2.14
CA LEU A 676 18.86 0.22 1.08
C LEU A 676 17.55 0.82 0.56
N GLY A 677 16.43 0.08 0.68
CA GLY A 677 15.08 0.61 0.49
C GLY A 677 14.87 1.32 -0.87
N PRO A 678 14.22 2.50 -0.88
CA PRO A 678 13.99 3.28 -2.11
C PRO A 678 15.24 3.62 -2.91
N ALA A 679 16.38 3.86 -2.25
CA ALA A 679 17.62 4.23 -2.93
C ALA A 679 18.18 3.13 -3.85
N SER A 680 17.70 1.88 -3.70
CA SER A 680 18.01 0.80 -4.63
C SER A 680 17.65 1.14 -6.08
N ARG A 681 16.60 1.92 -6.34
CA ARG A 681 16.13 2.24 -7.70
C ARG A 681 17.04 3.15 -8.50
N ALA A 682 18.04 3.77 -7.87
CA ALA A 682 19.09 4.46 -8.61
C ALA A 682 20.09 3.51 -9.30
N ALA A 683 20.07 2.21 -8.99
CA ALA A 683 21.10 1.27 -9.45
C ALA A 683 21.09 1.02 -10.96
N THR A 684 22.27 1.19 -11.57
CA THR A 684 22.55 0.71 -12.93
C THR A 684 22.75 -0.81 -12.94
N SER A 685 22.78 -1.42 -14.13
CA SER A 685 23.19 -2.82 -14.29
C SER A 685 24.60 -3.08 -13.73
N ASP A 686 25.50 -2.09 -13.81
CA ASP A 686 26.88 -2.19 -13.32
C ASP A 686 26.97 -2.09 -11.79
N ASP A 687 26.03 -1.39 -11.15
CA ASP A 687 25.85 -1.42 -9.70
C ASP A 687 25.37 -2.81 -9.26
N ILE A 688 24.30 -3.31 -9.89
CA ILE A 688 23.71 -4.63 -9.61
C ILE A 688 24.72 -5.77 -9.87
N SER A 689 25.59 -5.63 -10.87
CA SER A 689 26.64 -6.63 -11.16
C SER A 689 27.63 -6.81 -10.00
N ARG A 690 27.77 -5.80 -9.13
CA ARG A 690 28.64 -5.79 -7.93
C ARG A 690 27.88 -6.14 -6.65
N TRP A 691 26.58 -6.39 -6.70
CA TRP A 691 25.77 -6.71 -5.52
C TRP A 691 25.87 -8.20 -5.12
N THR A 692 25.83 -8.43 -3.81
CA THR A 692 25.65 -9.77 -3.21
C THR A 692 24.20 -9.95 -2.79
N VAL A 693 23.37 -10.44 -3.71
CA VAL A 693 21.98 -10.83 -3.45
C VAL A 693 21.94 -12.35 -3.34
N THR A 694 21.87 -12.88 -2.12
CA THR A 694 21.84 -14.35 -1.88
C THR A 694 20.89 -14.81 -0.78
N LYS A 695 20.31 -13.90 0.02
CA LYS A 695 19.30 -14.19 1.03
C LYS A 695 17.91 -13.72 0.58
N ILE A 696 16.86 -14.45 0.94
CA ILE A 696 15.48 -14.16 0.51
C ILE A 696 14.98 -12.81 1.07
N ASP A 697 15.40 -12.41 2.27
CA ASP A 697 15.08 -11.12 2.87
C ASP A 697 15.60 -9.96 2.00
N THR A 698 16.79 -10.15 1.40
CA THR A 698 17.40 -9.20 0.46
C THR A 698 16.62 -9.12 -0.84
N LEU A 699 16.24 -10.26 -1.41
CA LEU A 699 15.45 -10.31 -2.64
C LEU A 699 14.06 -9.69 -2.42
N SER A 700 13.37 -10.04 -1.34
CA SER A 700 12.05 -9.52 -0.97
C SER A 700 12.08 -8.01 -0.76
N ASN A 701 13.05 -7.48 0.01
CA ASN A 701 13.21 -6.03 0.18
C ASN A 701 13.50 -5.33 -1.16
N LEU A 702 14.43 -5.84 -1.98
CA LEU A 702 14.72 -5.25 -3.30
C LEU A 702 13.51 -5.31 -4.23
N MET A 703 12.67 -6.35 -4.17
CA MET A 703 11.50 -6.49 -5.03
C MET A 703 10.28 -5.69 -4.55
N ASN A 704 10.21 -5.23 -3.29
CA ASN A 704 9.12 -4.41 -2.75
C ASN A 704 8.67 -3.30 -3.73
N SER A 705 7.39 -3.27 -4.09
CA SER A 705 6.81 -2.34 -5.07
C SER A 705 6.70 -0.90 -4.57
N THR A 706 6.62 -0.66 -3.25
CA THR A 706 6.49 0.68 -2.65
C THR A 706 7.73 1.56 -2.86
N TYR A 707 8.84 0.98 -3.32
CA TYR A 707 10.07 1.67 -3.70
C TYR A 707 10.07 2.14 -5.16
N GLY A 708 9.07 1.75 -5.96
CA GLY A 708 8.98 2.00 -7.40
C GLY A 708 9.36 0.77 -8.25
N SER A 709 9.25 0.91 -9.57
CA SER A 709 9.51 -0.17 -10.53
C SER A 709 11.00 -0.38 -10.82
N TRP A 710 11.34 -1.62 -11.18
CA TRP A 710 12.60 -1.98 -11.87
C TRP A 710 12.32 -2.12 -13.36
N THR A 711 13.33 -1.95 -14.22
CA THR A 711 13.25 -2.42 -15.62
C THR A 711 13.32 -3.96 -15.66
N PRO A 712 12.83 -4.61 -16.73
CA PRO A 712 12.92 -6.06 -16.85
C PRO A 712 14.35 -6.61 -16.77
N SER A 713 15.34 -5.90 -17.35
CA SER A 713 16.74 -6.28 -17.29
C SER A 713 17.35 -6.12 -15.88
N GLN A 714 16.93 -5.12 -15.11
CA GLN A 714 17.34 -4.99 -13.70
C GLN A 714 16.75 -6.14 -12.84
N VAL A 715 15.47 -6.49 -13.04
CA VAL A 715 14.86 -7.66 -12.37
C VAL A 715 15.63 -8.94 -12.71
N GLN A 716 15.88 -9.18 -14.00
CA GLN A 716 16.62 -10.35 -14.47
C GLN A 716 18.02 -10.41 -13.86
N ALA A 717 18.74 -9.28 -13.77
CA ALA A 717 20.06 -9.23 -13.14
C ALA A 717 20.03 -9.55 -11.64
N ILE A 718 19.08 -8.97 -10.88
CA ILE A 718 18.92 -9.21 -9.44
C ILE A 718 18.52 -10.67 -9.17
N VAL A 719 17.59 -11.23 -9.94
CA VAL A 719 17.16 -12.63 -9.79
C VAL A 719 18.25 -13.60 -10.23
N SER A 720 19.01 -13.30 -11.29
CA SER A 720 20.15 -14.13 -11.69
C SER A 720 21.26 -14.15 -10.64
N LYS A 721 21.49 -13.02 -9.94
CA LYS A 721 22.36 -12.98 -8.76
C LYS A 721 21.83 -13.90 -7.66
N TYR A 722 20.55 -13.79 -7.32
CA TYR A 722 19.93 -14.67 -6.31
C TYR A 722 20.06 -16.16 -6.64
N LEU A 723 19.70 -16.56 -7.87
CA LEU A 723 19.75 -17.94 -8.35
C LEU A 723 21.18 -18.48 -8.55
N SER A 724 22.21 -17.61 -8.52
CA SER A 724 23.61 -18.05 -8.48
C SER A 724 24.09 -18.45 -7.07
N GLY A 725 23.28 -18.18 -6.03
CA GLY A 725 23.54 -18.62 -4.66
C GLY A 725 23.31 -20.13 -4.47
N THR A 726 24.20 -20.80 -3.75
CA THR A 726 24.12 -22.24 -3.48
C THR A 726 22.81 -22.60 -2.76
N GLY A 727 21.97 -23.44 -3.39
CA GLY A 727 20.68 -23.88 -2.84
C GLY A 727 19.48 -22.99 -3.22
N ASN A 728 19.70 -21.82 -3.82
CA ASN A 728 18.63 -20.91 -4.18
C ASN A 728 17.87 -21.40 -5.43
N SER A 729 16.55 -21.21 -5.44
CA SER A 729 15.65 -21.57 -6.55
C SER A 729 14.43 -20.63 -6.56
N LEU A 730 13.45 -20.85 -7.44
CA LEU A 730 12.15 -20.18 -7.36
C LEU A 730 11.17 -21.03 -6.52
N GLY A 731 11.23 -20.84 -5.21
CA GLY A 731 10.26 -21.33 -4.23
C GLY A 731 9.04 -20.40 -4.10
N SER A 732 8.17 -20.68 -3.13
CA SER A 732 6.98 -19.86 -2.87
C SER A 732 7.34 -18.42 -2.45
N PHE A 733 8.31 -18.24 -1.54
CA PHE A 733 8.75 -16.92 -1.11
C PHE A 733 9.28 -16.06 -2.27
N GLU A 734 10.04 -16.64 -3.21
CA GLU A 734 10.53 -15.92 -4.39
C GLU A 734 9.39 -15.51 -5.33
N LEU A 735 8.38 -16.38 -5.50
CA LEU A 735 7.20 -16.09 -6.31
C LEU A 735 6.35 -14.97 -5.67
N ASN A 736 6.17 -14.99 -4.35
CA ASN A 736 5.47 -13.96 -3.58
C ASN A 736 6.23 -12.61 -3.60
N ALA A 737 7.56 -12.64 -3.50
CA ALA A 737 8.40 -11.45 -3.59
C ALA A 737 8.38 -10.82 -5.00
N LEU A 738 8.43 -11.65 -6.06
CA LEU A 738 8.41 -11.17 -7.43
C LEU A 738 7.02 -10.66 -7.85
N ARG A 739 5.98 -11.46 -7.59
CA ARG A 739 4.63 -11.32 -8.14
C ARG A 739 4.64 -11.24 -9.68
N GLY A 740 3.45 -11.15 -10.27
CA GLY A 740 3.21 -11.23 -11.72
C GLY A 740 4.17 -10.39 -12.58
N ALA A 741 4.17 -9.07 -12.41
CA ALA A 741 4.91 -8.16 -13.29
C ALA A 741 6.43 -8.35 -13.29
N LYS A 742 7.04 -8.82 -12.18
CA LYS A 742 8.49 -9.06 -12.10
C LYS A 742 8.83 -10.50 -12.52
N LEU A 743 7.94 -11.46 -12.27
CA LEU A 743 8.07 -12.82 -12.80
C LEU A 743 8.07 -12.81 -14.34
N CYS A 744 7.20 -12.00 -14.96
CA CYS A 744 7.16 -11.78 -16.40
C CYS A 744 8.41 -11.10 -16.99
N ALA A 745 9.35 -10.61 -16.17
CA ALA A 745 10.65 -10.11 -16.63
C ALA A 745 11.71 -11.23 -16.81
N LEU A 746 11.42 -12.47 -16.40
CA LEU A 746 12.37 -13.58 -16.47
C LEU A 746 12.22 -14.37 -17.79
N ASN A 747 13.35 -14.85 -18.31
CA ASN A 747 13.36 -15.74 -19.47
C ASN A 747 12.53 -17.00 -19.20
N THR A 748 11.82 -17.49 -20.22
CA THR A 748 11.00 -18.71 -20.14
C THR A 748 11.77 -19.93 -19.59
N SER A 749 13.06 -20.05 -19.91
CA SER A 749 13.95 -21.11 -19.39
C SER A 749 14.26 -21.04 -17.89
N ILE A 750 14.01 -19.90 -17.23
CA ILE A 750 14.04 -19.77 -15.77
C ILE A 750 12.67 -20.13 -15.20
N LEU A 751 11.59 -19.67 -15.86
CA LEU A 751 10.21 -19.96 -15.45
C LEU A 751 9.87 -21.47 -15.52
N THR A 752 10.40 -22.20 -16.49
CA THR A 752 10.24 -23.66 -16.59
C THR A 752 10.87 -24.45 -15.45
N ASN A 753 11.70 -23.83 -14.61
CA ASN A 753 12.33 -24.47 -13.45
C ASN A 753 11.52 -24.29 -12.16
N ILE A 754 10.40 -23.55 -12.20
CA ILE A 754 9.49 -23.43 -11.06
C ILE A 754 8.81 -24.78 -10.84
N THR A 755 8.86 -25.31 -9.61
CA THR A 755 8.20 -26.59 -9.30
C THR A 755 6.69 -26.40 -9.13
N SER A 756 5.90 -27.44 -9.39
CA SER A 756 4.47 -27.43 -9.09
C SER A 756 4.20 -27.16 -7.60
N THR A 757 5.03 -27.68 -6.70
CA THR A 757 4.94 -27.44 -5.25
C THR A 757 5.24 -25.98 -4.88
N SER A 758 6.23 -25.35 -5.53
CA SER A 758 6.52 -23.91 -5.37
C SER A 758 5.27 -23.07 -5.73
N LEU A 759 4.65 -23.40 -6.85
CA LEU A 759 3.48 -22.68 -7.37
C LEU A 759 2.21 -22.94 -6.55
N GLN A 760 2.06 -24.14 -5.95
CA GLN A 760 0.97 -24.46 -5.02
C GLN A 760 1.01 -23.58 -3.76
N HIS A 761 2.19 -23.35 -3.21
CA HIS A 761 2.36 -22.65 -1.94
C HIS A 761 2.59 -21.12 -2.09
N ALA A 762 2.43 -20.59 -3.30
CA ALA A 762 2.54 -19.16 -3.60
C ALA A 762 1.18 -18.44 -3.52
N GLU A 763 1.25 -17.10 -3.43
CA GLU A 763 0.15 -16.17 -3.70
C GLU A 763 -0.42 -16.36 -5.12
N ALA A 764 -1.56 -15.74 -5.41
CA ALA A 764 -2.13 -15.74 -6.75
C ALA A 764 -1.26 -14.94 -7.75
N ILE A 765 -0.63 -15.63 -8.70
CA ILE A 765 0.21 -15.01 -9.71
C ILE A 765 -0.65 -14.57 -10.90
N SER A 766 -0.69 -13.25 -11.16
CA SER A 766 -1.22 -12.70 -12.43
C SER A 766 -0.15 -12.73 -13.52
N VAL A 767 -0.51 -13.19 -14.71
CA VAL A 767 0.39 -13.18 -15.90
C VAL A 767 -0.04 -12.17 -16.96
N SER A 768 -0.80 -11.14 -16.60
CA SER A 768 -1.27 -10.09 -17.54
C SER A 768 -0.15 -9.55 -18.43
N ASN A 769 1.02 -9.30 -17.83
CA ASN A 769 2.17 -8.62 -18.43
C ASN A 769 3.17 -9.60 -19.10
N CYS A 770 2.89 -10.91 -19.11
CA CYS A 770 3.75 -11.93 -19.69
C CYS A 770 3.52 -12.10 -21.20
N SER A 771 4.56 -12.52 -21.93
CA SER A 771 4.44 -13.02 -23.30
C SER A 771 3.59 -14.29 -23.37
N LEU A 772 3.14 -14.67 -24.57
CA LEU A 772 2.33 -15.87 -24.75
C LEU A 772 3.10 -17.15 -24.37
N GLU A 773 4.40 -17.20 -24.65
CA GLU A 773 5.29 -18.31 -24.32
C GLU A 773 5.50 -18.44 -22.81
N GLN A 774 5.70 -17.31 -22.12
CA GLN A 774 5.78 -17.26 -20.64
C GLN A 774 4.46 -17.69 -20.00
N LYS A 775 3.32 -17.20 -20.52
CA LYS A 775 1.97 -17.61 -20.10
C LYS A 775 1.78 -19.12 -20.23
N GLN A 776 2.09 -19.68 -21.41
CA GLN A 776 1.97 -21.13 -21.67
C GLN A 776 2.90 -21.98 -20.79
N ALA A 777 4.13 -21.52 -20.51
CA ALA A 777 5.05 -22.21 -19.62
C ALA A 777 4.52 -22.24 -18.17
N LEU A 778 4.13 -21.09 -17.63
CA LEU A 778 3.55 -20.99 -16.28
C LEU A 778 2.23 -21.75 -16.16
N PHE A 779 1.37 -21.70 -17.17
CA PHE A 779 0.13 -22.47 -17.19
C PHE A 779 0.38 -23.99 -17.25
N THR A 780 1.39 -24.46 -17.98
CA THR A 780 1.73 -25.90 -18.00
C THR A 780 2.14 -26.41 -16.61
N ILE A 781 2.80 -25.57 -15.79
CA ILE A 781 3.11 -25.88 -14.39
C ILE A 781 1.86 -25.81 -13.51
N ALA A 782 0.99 -24.82 -13.74
CA ALA A 782 -0.27 -24.63 -13.03
C ALA A 782 -1.27 -25.77 -13.25
N GLU A 783 -1.37 -26.27 -14.48
CA GLU A 783 -2.20 -27.41 -14.86
C GLU A 783 -1.83 -28.67 -14.05
N VAL A 784 -0.53 -28.90 -13.81
CA VAL A 784 -0.04 -29.98 -12.93
C VAL A 784 -0.24 -29.64 -11.45
N ALA A 785 0.09 -28.42 -11.02
CA ALA A 785 0.00 -27.97 -9.63
C ALA A 785 -1.43 -28.03 -9.07
N PHE A 786 -2.42 -27.67 -9.88
CA PHE A 786 -3.81 -27.48 -9.47
C PHE A 786 -4.79 -28.47 -10.12
N SER A 787 -4.32 -29.57 -10.73
CA SER A 787 -5.23 -30.62 -11.21
C SER A 787 -5.99 -31.30 -10.06
N ASP A 788 -7.22 -31.76 -10.33
CA ASP A 788 -8.01 -32.55 -9.37
C ASP A 788 -7.30 -33.84 -8.92
N ARG A 789 -6.42 -34.41 -9.77
CA ARG A 789 -5.53 -35.51 -9.39
C ARG A 789 -4.52 -35.09 -8.32
N THR A 790 -3.92 -33.91 -8.44
CA THR A 790 -2.90 -33.41 -7.52
C THR A 790 -3.52 -32.95 -6.20
N LEU A 791 -4.62 -32.19 -6.26
CA LEU A 791 -5.29 -31.61 -5.09
C LEU A 791 -5.99 -32.67 -4.23
N TYR A 792 -6.73 -33.59 -4.85
CA TYR A 792 -7.56 -34.58 -4.14
C TYR A 792 -7.00 -36.00 -4.18
N LYS A 793 -5.77 -36.19 -4.70
CA LYS A 793 -5.14 -37.51 -4.95
C LYS A 793 -6.02 -38.43 -5.83
N SER A 794 -6.90 -37.84 -6.66
CA SER A 794 -7.90 -38.56 -7.44
C SER A 794 -7.27 -39.37 -8.60
N THR A 795 -7.63 -40.65 -8.67
CA THR A 795 -7.25 -41.55 -9.77
C THR A 795 -8.20 -41.46 -10.96
N ARG A 796 -9.41 -40.88 -10.78
CA ARG A 796 -10.45 -40.81 -11.82
C ARG A 796 -10.09 -39.78 -12.88
N ALA A 797 -10.03 -40.21 -14.14
CA ALA A 797 -9.99 -39.28 -15.27
C ALA A 797 -11.36 -38.63 -15.47
N THR A 798 -11.39 -37.30 -15.57
CA THR A 798 -12.57 -36.49 -15.91
C THR A 798 -12.29 -35.69 -17.19
N ASN A 799 -13.35 -35.38 -17.94
CA ASN A 799 -13.31 -34.46 -19.09
C ASN A 799 -13.77 -33.04 -18.73
N THR A 800 -13.76 -32.75 -17.42
CA THR A 800 -14.23 -31.55 -16.73
C THR A 800 -13.25 -31.19 -15.61
N ILE A 801 -13.25 -29.92 -15.23
CA ILE A 801 -12.36 -29.31 -14.23
C ILE A 801 -13.22 -28.90 -13.01
N SER A 802 -12.76 -29.13 -11.79
CA SER A 802 -13.47 -28.62 -10.59
C SER A 802 -13.42 -27.09 -10.48
N ARG A 803 -14.36 -26.52 -9.73
CA ARG A 803 -14.36 -25.07 -9.41
C ARG A 803 -13.09 -24.66 -8.68
N THR A 804 -12.59 -25.50 -7.79
CA THR A 804 -11.32 -25.29 -7.07
C THR A 804 -10.15 -25.18 -8.04
N SER A 805 -10.02 -26.13 -8.97
CA SER A 805 -8.98 -26.09 -10.00
C SER A 805 -9.12 -24.89 -10.94
N TYR A 806 -10.35 -24.48 -11.28
CA TYR A 806 -10.61 -23.25 -12.03
C TYR A 806 -10.17 -22.00 -11.25
N PHE A 807 -10.62 -21.80 -10.00
CA PHE A 807 -10.24 -20.65 -9.18
C PHE A 807 -8.73 -20.56 -8.91
N LEU A 808 -8.06 -21.70 -8.69
CA LEU A 808 -6.62 -21.73 -8.46
C LEU A 808 -5.80 -21.37 -9.73
N THR A 809 -6.32 -21.70 -10.92
CA THR A 809 -5.70 -21.41 -12.23
C THR A 809 -6.18 -20.13 -12.92
N GLN A 810 -7.26 -19.49 -12.45
CA GLN A 810 -7.97 -18.41 -13.15
C GLN A 810 -7.04 -17.30 -13.67
N SER A 811 -6.14 -16.81 -12.81
CA SER A 811 -5.17 -15.73 -13.13
C SER A 811 -4.08 -16.13 -14.15
N LEU A 812 -4.01 -17.41 -14.52
CA LEU A 812 -3.03 -18.03 -15.42
C LEU A 812 -3.64 -18.52 -16.75
N LEU A 813 -4.96 -18.46 -16.90
CA LEU A 813 -5.68 -19.01 -18.07
C LEU A 813 -5.29 -18.37 -19.42
N GLY A 814 -4.66 -17.20 -19.42
CA GLY A 814 -4.02 -16.63 -20.62
C GLY A 814 -2.95 -17.51 -21.28
N GLY A 815 -2.47 -18.55 -20.58
CA GLY A 815 -1.59 -19.60 -21.12
C GLY A 815 -2.28 -20.92 -21.47
N ALA A 816 -3.58 -21.04 -21.27
CA ALA A 816 -4.31 -22.28 -21.48
C ALA A 816 -4.39 -22.70 -22.95
N ARG A 817 -4.27 -24.00 -23.21
CA ARG A 817 -4.47 -24.59 -24.54
C ARG A 817 -5.96 -24.90 -24.76
N LEU A 818 -6.39 -24.93 -26.02
CA LEU A 818 -7.79 -25.20 -26.41
C LEU A 818 -8.42 -26.41 -25.69
N PRO A 819 -7.77 -27.60 -25.56
CA PRO A 819 -8.38 -28.75 -24.87
C PRO A 819 -8.73 -28.51 -23.40
N TYR A 820 -7.99 -27.64 -22.71
CA TYR A 820 -8.30 -27.25 -21.32
C TYR A 820 -9.50 -26.31 -21.27
N VAL A 821 -9.55 -25.31 -22.16
CA VAL A 821 -10.69 -24.38 -22.25
C VAL A 821 -11.97 -25.11 -22.69
N GLU A 822 -11.87 -26.10 -23.58
CA GLU A 822 -13.00 -26.98 -23.88
C GLU A 822 -13.45 -27.82 -22.69
N ALA A 823 -12.55 -28.26 -21.80
CA ALA A 823 -12.92 -28.95 -20.56
C ALA A 823 -13.65 -27.98 -19.61
N LEU A 824 -13.24 -26.70 -19.55
CA LEU A 824 -13.99 -25.65 -18.84
C LEU A 824 -15.40 -25.45 -19.44
N CYS A 825 -15.56 -25.42 -20.77
CA CYS A 825 -16.89 -25.34 -21.42
C CYS A 825 -17.83 -26.50 -21.05
N ARG A 826 -17.27 -27.68 -20.72
CA ARG A 826 -18.04 -28.86 -20.26
C ARG A 826 -18.28 -28.88 -18.75
N SER A 827 -17.72 -27.93 -18.00
CA SER A 827 -17.74 -27.88 -16.54
C SER A 827 -18.82 -26.92 -16.03
N ASN A 828 -19.30 -27.12 -14.80
CA ASN A 828 -20.24 -26.19 -14.16
C ASN A 828 -19.49 -24.97 -13.60
N ILE A 829 -19.14 -24.03 -14.48
CA ILE A 829 -18.57 -22.71 -14.16
C ILE A 829 -19.30 -21.59 -14.92
N SER A 830 -19.12 -20.36 -14.45
CA SER A 830 -19.49 -19.13 -15.14
C SER A 830 -18.26 -18.21 -15.16
N MET A 831 -17.48 -18.28 -16.25
CA MET A 831 -16.28 -17.45 -16.46
C MET A 831 -16.68 -15.99 -16.70
N ASP A 832 -15.97 -15.05 -16.07
CA ASP A 832 -16.19 -13.62 -16.30
C ASP A 832 -15.52 -13.10 -17.58
N LEU A 833 -15.97 -11.96 -18.08
CA LEU A 833 -15.48 -11.41 -19.35
C LEU A 833 -14.02 -10.95 -19.30
N ASN A 834 -13.52 -10.47 -18.14
CA ASN A 834 -12.12 -10.06 -18.01
C ASN A 834 -11.19 -11.29 -18.04
N THR A 835 -11.58 -12.42 -17.45
CA THR A 835 -10.90 -13.72 -17.65
C THR A 835 -10.99 -14.16 -19.12
N PHE A 836 -12.18 -14.13 -19.74
CA PHE A 836 -12.39 -14.59 -21.12
C PHE A 836 -11.53 -13.84 -22.15
N ILE A 837 -11.47 -12.51 -22.08
CA ILE A 837 -10.63 -11.70 -23.00
C ILE A 837 -9.12 -11.77 -22.69
N SER A 838 -8.73 -12.43 -21.60
CA SER A 838 -7.31 -12.66 -21.25
C SER A 838 -6.73 -13.95 -21.86
N LEU A 839 -7.58 -14.85 -22.37
CA LEU A 839 -7.21 -16.09 -23.06
C LEU A 839 -6.40 -15.79 -24.34
N ASN A 840 -5.65 -16.79 -24.84
CA ASN A 840 -5.04 -16.69 -26.17
C ASN A 840 -6.13 -16.46 -27.24
N GLN A 841 -5.98 -15.43 -28.07
CA GLN A 841 -6.92 -15.10 -29.14
C GLN A 841 -7.20 -16.27 -30.10
N GLU A 842 -6.20 -17.12 -30.37
CA GLU A 842 -6.38 -18.32 -31.20
C GLU A 842 -7.34 -19.33 -30.55
N VAL A 843 -7.29 -19.45 -29.22
CA VAL A 843 -8.17 -20.31 -28.44
C VAL A 843 -9.57 -19.71 -28.39
N ILE A 844 -9.70 -18.40 -28.18
CA ILE A 844 -11.00 -17.69 -28.24
C ILE A 844 -11.65 -17.92 -29.62
N ASN A 845 -10.92 -17.62 -30.70
CA ASN A 845 -11.40 -17.73 -32.09
C ASN A 845 -11.81 -19.16 -32.48
N ALA A 846 -11.27 -20.18 -31.81
CA ALA A 846 -11.62 -21.58 -32.04
C ALA A 846 -12.91 -22.05 -31.29
N LEU A 847 -13.43 -21.26 -30.35
CA LEU A 847 -14.68 -21.60 -29.65
C LEU A 847 -15.91 -21.25 -30.51
N SER A 848 -16.84 -22.19 -30.60
CA SER A 848 -18.16 -21.97 -31.19
C SER A 848 -19.11 -21.20 -30.26
N VAL A 849 -20.19 -20.63 -30.82
CA VAL A 849 -21.24 -19.93 -30.03
C VAL A 849 -21.80 -20.77 -28.87
N PRO A 850 -22.10 -22.08 -29.02
CA PRO A 850 -22.51 -22.92 -27.89
C PRO A 850 -21.43 -23.08 -26.80
N GLN A 851 -20.15 -23.14 -27.17
CA GLN A 851 -19.04 -23.25 -26.20
C GLN A 851 -18.87 -21.95 -25.41
N VAL A 852 -18.90 -20.78 -26.05
CA VAL A 852 -18.84 -19.48 -25.34
C VAL A 852 -20.08 -19.29 -24.45
N LYS A 853 -21.26 -19.70 -24.92
CA LYS A 853 -22.51 -19.71 -24.14
C LYS A 853 -22.41 -20.57 -22.86
N GLN A 854 -21.76 -21.73 -22.94
CA GLN A 854 -21.51 -22.58 -21.78
C GLN A 854 -20.43 -21.99 -20.86
N LEU A 855 -19.30 -21.55 -21.40
CA LEU A 855 -18.14 -21.06 -20.66
C LEU A 855 -18.45 -19.82 -19.82
N LEU A 856 -19.20 -18.85 -20.36
CA LEU A 856 -19.56 -17.62 -19.65
C LEU A 856 -20.70 -17.83 -18.64
N GLY A 857 -21.54 -18.85 -18.84
CA GLY A 857 -22.65 -19.20 -17.96
C GLY A 857 -23.53 -18.00 -17.63
N ARG A 858 -23.57 -17.59 -16.35
CA ARG A 858 -24.34 -16.44 -15.86
C ARG A 858 -23.83 -15.07 -16.36
N ASN A 859 -22.54 -14.95 -16.73
CA ASN A 859 -21.95 -13.70 -17.24
C ASN A 859 -22.16 -13.51 -18.75
N LEU A 860 -22.86 -14.43 -19.42
CA LEU A 860 -23.17 -14.33 -20.86
C LEU A 860 -23.71 -12.95 -21.32
N PRO A 861 -24.59 -12.24 -20.58
CA PRO A 861 -25.08 -10.93 -20.98
C PRO A 861 -23.98 -9.88 -21.13
N ASP A 862 -22.87 -10.03 -20.38
CA ASP A 862 -21.77 -9.07 -20.36
C ASP A 862 -21.00 -9.08 -21.69
N LEU A 863 -21.08 -10.16 -22.46
CA LEU A 863 -20.52 -10.26 -23.82
C LEU A 863 -21.00 -9.12 -24.74
N LYS A 864 -22.22 -8.59 -24.54
CA LYS A 864 -22.71 -7.40 -25.25
C LYS A 864 -22.07 -6.10 -24.74
N THR A 865 -21.81 -5.98 -23.44
CA THR A 865 -21.11 -4.82 -22.85
C THR A 865 -19.65 -4.77 -23.31
N TYR A 866 -19.02 -5.92 -23.57
CA TYR A 866 -17.66 -6.05 -24.10
C TYR A 866 -17.60 -6.19 -25.63
N GLU A 867 -18.67 -5.92 -26.39
CA GLU A 867 -18.69 -6.20 -27.85
C GLU A 867 -17.62 -5.44 -28.66
N ASN A 868 -17.19 -4.28 -28.15
CA ASN A 868 -16.13 -3.45 -28.72
C ASN A 868 -14.71 -3.83 -28.22
N ALA A 869 -14.58 -4.80 -27.32
CA ALA A 869 -13.28 -5.34 -26.93
C ALA A 869 -12.72 -6.15 -28.10
N SER A 870 -11.45 -5.93 -28.45
CA SER A 870 -10.81 -6.54 -29.63
C SER A 870 -10.95 -8.06 -29.69
N ALA A 871 -10.84 -8.74 -28.55
CA ALA A 871 -10.96 -10.18 -28.46
C ALA A 871 -12.38 -10.70 -28.73
N VAL A 872 -13.41 -10.00 -28.23
CA VAL A 872 -14.83 -10.31 -28.49
C VAL A 872 -15.16 -9.99 -29.94
N HIS A 873 -14.73 -8.82 -30.45
CA HIS A 873 -14.98 -8.42 -31.83
C HIS A 873 -14.35 -9.39 -32.84
N SER A 874 -13.09 -9.79 -32.64
CA SER A 874 -12.40 -10.82 -33.45
C SER A 874 -13.17 -12.14 -33.47
N TRP A 875 -13.73 -12.54 -32.33
CA TRP A 875 -14.53 -13.76 -32.24
C TRP A 875 -15.88 -13.64 -32.97
N VAL A 876 -16.60 -12.52 -32.75
CA VAL A 876 -17.90 -12.22 -33.36
C VAL A 876 -17.84 -12.29 -34.89
N VAL A 877 -16.85 -11.64 -35.51
CA VAL A 877 -16.70 -11.64 -36.98
C VAL A 877 -16.30 -13.00 -37.58
N MET A 878 -15.99 -14.00 -36.74
CA MET A 878 -15.75 -15.38 -37.18
C MET A 878 -16.96 -16.30 -37.02
N GLN A 879 -17.95 -15.99 -36.19
CA GLN A 879 -19.19 -16.79 -36.07
C GLN A 879 -20.14 -16.50 -37.25
N LEU A 880 -21.15 -17.35 -37.48
CA LEU A 880 -22.28 -16.97 -38.33
C LEU A 880 -23.23 -16.05 -37.55
N GLN A 881 -23.82 -15.04 -38.18
CA GLN A 881 -24.80 -14.16 -37.53
C GLN A 881 -25.99 -14.96 -36.98
N SER A 882 -26.47 -15.96 -37.75
CA SER A 882 -27.54 -16.89 -37.36
C SER A 882 -27.21 -17.74 -36.13
N GLU A 883 -25.94 -17.94 -35.80
CA GLU A 883 -25.50 -18.59 -34.55
C GLU A 883 -25.47 -17.58 -33.40
N LEU A 884 -24.93 -16.38 -33.62
CA LEU A 884 -24.91 -15.28 -32.63
C LEU A 884 -26.32 -14.89 -32.18
N ASP A 885 -27.29 -14.89 -33.09
CA ASP A 885 -28.70 -14.59 -32.81
C ASP A 885 -29.30 -15.56 -31.76
N THR A 886 -28.77 -16.80 -31.66
CA THR A 886 -29.20 -17.80 -30.64
C THR A 886 -28.81 -17.42 -29.20
N LEU A 887 -27.94 -16.41 -29.02
CA LEU A 887 -27.63 -15.82 -27.72
C LEU A 887 -28.70 -14.84 -27.26
N LYS A 888 -29.50 -14.27 -28.18
CA LYS A 888 -30.50 -13.21 -27.91
C LYS A 888 -29.93 -11.94 -27.25
N LEU A 889 -28.67 -11.61 -27.54
CA LEU A 889 -27.95 -10.45 -26.99
C LEU A 889 -27.89 -9.22 -27.92
N ASN A 890 -28.49 -9.30 -29.11
CA ASN A 890 -28.40 -8.27 -30.16
C ASN A 890 -26.93 -7.89 -30.50
N ILE A 891 -26.07 -8.92 -30.59
CA ILE A 891 -24.69 -8.80 -31.07
C ILE A 891 -24.70 -8.95 -32.59
N THR A 892 -24.14 -7.98 -33.30
CA THR A 892 -24.19 -7.88 -34.77
C THR A 892 -22.80 -7.78 -35.38
N GLY A 893 -22.60 -8.38 -36.54
CA GLY A 893 -21.33 -8.36 -37.28
C GLY A 893 -20.75 -9.75 -37.58
N GLY A 894 -21.50 -10.81 -37.27
CA GLY A 894 -21.16 -12.16 -37.70
C GLY A 894 -21.26 -12.34 -39.21
N ARG A 895 -20.65 -13.41 -39.72
CA ARG A 895 -20.66 -13.73 -41.15
C ARG A 895 -22.08 -14.08 -41.61
N ALA A 896 -22.43 -13.67 -42.82
CA ALA A 896 -23.66 -14.12 -43.46
C ALA A 896 -23.64 -15.65 -43.59
N SER A 897 -24.80 -16.30 -43.40
CA SER A 897 -24.93 -17.74 -43.66
C SER A 897 -24.63 -18.02 -45.15
N PRO A 898 -23.87 -19.09 -45.48
CA PRO A 898 -23.55 -19.40 -46.86
C PRO A 898 -24.84 -19.72 -47.63
N THR A 899 -25.20 -18.86 -48.59
CA THR A 899 -26.34 -19.08 -49.48
C THR A 899 -26.17 -20.42 -50.20
N PRO A 900 -27.15 -21.34 -50.15
CA PRO A 900 -27.03 -22.61 -50.86
C PRO A 900 -26.99 -22.36 -52.37
N THR A 901 -25.81 -22.58 -52.98
CA THR A 901 -25.67 -22.57 -54.43
C THR A 901 -26.65 -23.58 -55.03
N PRO A 902 -27.50 -23.19 -56.00
CA PRO A 902 -28.40 -24.13 -56.65
C PRO A 902 -27.60 -25.30 -57.24
N ALA A 903 -28.00 -26.53 -56.89
CA ALA A 903 -27.41 -27.73 -57.48
C ALA A 903 -27.82 -27.79 -58.96
N ASN A 904 -26.90 -27.41 -59.85
CA ASN A 904 -27.09 -27.59 -61.28
C ASN A 904 -27.17 -29.09 -61.60
N ASN A 905 -28.40 -29.58 -61.82
CA ASN A 905 -28.65 -30.93 -62.33
C ASN A 905 -27.93 -31.09 -63.68
N MET A 906 -26.81 -31.83 -63.69
CA MET A 906 -26.14 -32.24 -64.92
C MET A 906 -26.96 -33.34 -65.61
N ASN A 907 -28.01 -32.94 -66.33
CA ASN A 907 -28.61 -33.81 -67.34
C ASN A 907 -27.60 -34.03 -68.47
N THR A 908 -27.22 -35.28 -68.70
CA THR A 908 -26.29 -35.68 -69.74
C THR A 908 -26.94 -35.67 -71.12
N THR A 909 -26.44 -34.84 -72.03
CA THR A 909 -26.60 -35.00 -73.48
C THR A 909 -25.27 -34.77 -74.17
N ALA A 910 -24.93 -35.63 -75.13
CA ALA A 910 -23.66 -35.59 -75.85
C ALA A 910 -23.89 -35.23 -77.33
N ALA A 911 -23.15 -34.24 -77.83
CA ALA A 911 -22.93 -34.00 -79.24
C ALA A 911 -21.62 -33.20 -79.44
N SER A 912 -20.89 -33.50 -80.50
CA SER A 912 -19.58 -32.89 -80.81
C SER A 912 -19.71 -31.75 -81.84
N ASN A 913 -18.85 -30.73 -81.77
CA ASN A 913 -17.84 -30.46 -82.83
C ASN A 913 -17.21 -29.03 -82.81
N VAL A 914 -15.85 -29.01 -82.80
CA VAL A 914 -14.96 -28.27 -83.74
C VAL A 914 -14.89 -26.71 -83.72
N ALA A 915 -13.71 -26.21 -84.09
CA ALA A 915 -13.34 -24.84 -84.52
C ALA A 915 -13.07 -23.74 -83.46
N SER A 916 -11.81 -23.70 -83.02
CA SER A 916 -10.88 -22.59 -83.27
C SER A 916 -11.40 -21.17 -83.52
N SER A 917 -10.96 -20.20 -82.71
CA SER A 917 -10.05 -19.15 -83.20
C SER A 917 -9.42 -18.33 -82.05
N THR A 918 -8.22 -17.81 -82.31
CA THR A 918 -7.49 -16.90 -81.42
C THR A 918 -7.89 -15.44 -81.67
N THR A 919 -7.85 -14.61 -80.63
CA THR A 919 -7.40 -13.21 -80.81
C THR A 919 -6.86 -12.64 -79.50
N LYS A 920 -5.70 -12.00 -79.58
CA LYS A 920 -5.05 -11.29 -78.48
C LYS A 920 -4.43 -9.99 -79.02
N PRO A 921 -4.93 -8.80 -78.65
CA PRO A 921 -4.16 -7.57 -78.79
C PRO A 921 -3.00 -7.57 -77.79
N THR A 922 -1.81 -7.14 -78.20
CA THR A 922 -0.61 -7.10 -77.33
C THR A 922 0.08 -5.75 -77.42
N GLY A 923 0.40 -5.19 -76.26
CA GLY A 923 1.35 -4.08 -76.13
C GLY A 923 0.80 -2.68 -76.38
N LEU A 924 1.61 -1.63 -76.21
CA LEU A 924 2.99 -1.65 -75.67
C LEU A 924 3.34 -0.24 -75.16
N LEU A 925 4.16 -0.14 -74.10
CA LEU A 925 5.34 0.74 -74.05
C LEU A 925 6.16 0.51 -72.76
N ASN A 926 7.48 0.52 -72.94
CA ASN A 926 8.56 0.46 -71.95
C ASN A 926 9.44 1.72 -72.22
N PRO A 927 10.70 1.90 -71.76
CA PRO A 927 11.45 1.29 -70.67
C PRO A 927 12.23 2.28 -69.76
N LYS A 928 12.77 1.76 -68.64
CA LYS A 928 14.15 2.00 -68.10
C LYS A 928 14.29 1.18 -66.80
N HIS A 929 14.86 -0.04 -66.79
CA HIS A 929 16.27 -0.43 -67.02
C HIS A 929 17.30 0.41 -66.23
N SER A 930 18.25 -0.18 -65.46
CA SER A 930 18.42 -1.54 -64.87
C SER A 930 19.74 -1.56 -64.05
N HIS A 931 19.97 -2.58 -63.20
CA HIS A 931 21.21 -3.40 -63.10
C HIS A 931 21.09 -4.46 -61.97
N SER A 932 21.84 -5.57 -62.09
CA SER A 932 21.86 -6.77 -61.21
C SER A 932 23.14 -7.59 -61.54
N PRO A 933 23.42 -8.82 -61.03
CA PRO A 933 22.95 -9.56 -59.84
C PRO A 933 24.13 -9.60 -58.82
N PRO A 934 24.70 -10.72 -58.27
CA PRO A 934 24.22 -12.04 -57.81
C PRO A 934 24.41 -12.17 -56.25
N ILE A 935 24.56 -13.28 -55.51
CA ILE A 935 24.83 -14.73 -55.74
C ILE A 935 23.97 -15.62 -54.79
N THR A 936 23.22 -16.53 -55.42
CA THR A 936 23.00 -17.99 -55.18
C THR A 936 23.34 -18.70 -53.86
N VAL A 937 22.55 -19.76 -53.55
CA VAL A 937 22.76 -20.97 -52.68
C VAL A 937 21.75 -21.07 -51.49
N THR A 938 21.08 -22.19 -51.16
CA THR A 938 20.72 -23.46 -51.86
C THR A 938 19.53 -24.19 -51.16
N LEU A 939 18.70 -24.87 -51.97
CA LEU A 939 17.72 -25.97 -51.75
C LEU A 939 17.31 -26.50 -50.34
N THR A 940 16.01 -26.77 -50.20
CA THR A 940 15.41 -27.85 -49.38
C THR A 940 15.65 -29.25 -49.99
N PRO A 941 15.61 -30.34 -49.20
CA PRO A 941 14.53 -31.31 -49.46
C PRO A 941 13.86 -31.92 -48.21
N LYS A 942 12.70 -32.55 -48.45
CA LYS A 942 11.79 -33.21 -47.50
C LYS A 942 12.08 -34.72 -47.42
N LEU A 943 12.08 -35.30 -46.22
CA LEU A 943 12.08 -36.76 -46.00
C LEU A 943 11.22 -37.17 -44.79
N THR A 944 10.72 -38.40 -44.80
CA THR A 944 9.76 -38.97 -43.82
C THR A 944 10.05 -40.43 -43.52
N PHE A 945 10.09 -40.80 -42.24
CA PHE A 945 10.07 -42.18 -41.73
C PHE A 945 9.18 -42.17 -40.47
N THR A 946 7.99 -42.80 -40.44
CA THR A 946 7.66 -44.25 -40.30
C THR A 946 7.93 -44.84 -38.90
N SER A 947 7.12 -45.83 -38.52
CA SER A 947 6.95 -46.30 -37.13
C SER A 947 6.89 -47.83 -37.00
N ASN A 948 7.16 -48.36 -35.79
CA ASN A 948 6.98 -49.75 -35.34
C ASN A 948 7.96 -50.82 -35.90
N PRO A 949 8.11 -52.02 -35.27
CA PRO A 949 8.06 -52.39 -33.83
C PRO A 949 9.25 -53.31 -33.41
N ASN A 950 9.11 -54.08 -32.29
CA ASN A 950 9.95 -55.21 -31.77
C ASN A 950 11.07 -54.87 -30.74
N CYS A 951 11.45 -55.71 -29.74
CA CYS A 951 10.86 -56.94 -29.15
C CYS A 951 11.52 -57.39 -27.79
N ILE A 952 10.79 -58.18 -26.99
CA ILE A 952 11.22 -59.38 -26.21
C ILE A 952 12.20 -59.30 -24.98
N GLN A 953 11.71 -59.76 -23.80
CA GLN A 953 12.35 -60.58 -22.71
C GLN A 953 13.70 -60.16 -22.04
N SER A 954 14.10 -60.57 -20.81
CA SER A 954 13.46 -61.32 -19.68
C SER A 954 14.32 -61.31 -18.38
N GLN A 955 13.68 -61.50 -17.20
CA GLN A 955 14.23 -62.08 -15.93
C GLN A 955 15.33 -61.27 -15.18
N PHE A 956 15.66 -61.46 -13.87
CA PHE A 956 15.36 -62.53 -12.87
C PHE A 956 15.41 -62.01 -11.40
N LYS A 957 14.54 -62.54 -10.49
CA LYS A 957 14.73 -62.85 -9.02
C LYS A 957 15.28 -61.75 -8.05
N PHE A 958 15.16 -61.73 -6.72
CA PHE A 958 14.52 -62.47 -5.59
C PHE A 958 14.58 -61.51 -4.34
N LYS A 959 13.97 -61.62 -3.14
CA LYS A 959 13.13 -62.51 -2.29
C LYS A 959 12.05 -61.59 -1.61
N SER A 960 10.96 -61.97 -0.91
CA SER A 960 10.52 -63.15 -0.12
C SER A 960 10.82 -63.15 1.40
N ALA A 961 9.93 -62.54 2.19
CA ALA A 961 9.52 -62.87 3.58
C ALA A 961 8.11 -62.24 3.79
N HIS A 962 7.02 -62.97 4.11
CA HIS A 962 6.56 -63.42 5.44
C HIS A 962 6.18 -62.26 6.40
N SER A 963 5.02 -62.26 7.09
CA SER A 963 3.85 -63.18 7.05
C SER A 963 2.63 -62.59 7.83
N SER A 964 1.45 -63.23 7.73
CA SER A 964 0.40 -63.46 8.79
C SER A 964 0.21 -62.48 9.97
N GLN A 965 -0.99 -62.16 10.49
CA GLN A 965 -2.39 -62.60 10.25
C GLN A 965 -3.38 -61.66 11.00
N SER A 966 -4.68 -61.83 10.81
CA SER A 966 -5.79 -61.29 11.64
C SER A 966 -6.34 -62.43 12.56
N PRO A 967 -7.35 -62.27 13.47
CA PRO A 967 -8.23 -61.13 13.74
C PRO A 967 -8.67 -60.89 15.25
N ALA A 968 -9.65 -59.98 15.42
CA ALA A 968 -10.84 -60.10 16.32
C ALA A 968 -10.85 -59.71 17.82
N ASP A 969 -12.11 -59.47 18.26
CA ASP A 969 -12.74 -59.53 19.60
C ASP A 969 -12.70 -58.36 20.62
N SER A 970 -13.76 -58.34 21.44
CA SER A 970 -14.24 -57.29 22.39
C SER A 970 -15.37 -57.88 23.28
N PRO A 971 -15.98 -57.18 24.28
CA PRO A 971 -15.48 -55.97 24.98
C PRO A 971 -15.37 -55.91 26.55
N PRO A 972 -16.19 -56.55 27.43
CA PRO A 972 -17.12 -55.72 28.22
C PRO A 972 -16.99 -55.71 29.77
N GLY A 973 -17.25 -54.54 30.38
CA GLY A 973 -17.48 -54.30 31.82
C GLY A 973 -17.26 -52.81 32.16
N CYS A 974 -18.28 -51.97 32.35
CA CYS A 974 -19.15 -51.80 33.55
C CYS A 974 -18.39 -51.18 34.75
N TYR A 975 -18.88 -50.16 35.47
CA TYR A 975 -20.25 -49.59 35.57
C TYR A 975 -20.24 -48.10 36.01
N HIS A 976 -21.34 -47.38 35.70
CA HIS A 976 -21.90 -46.16 36.33
C HIS A 976 -21.01 -44.92 36.65
N GLY A 977 -21.50 -43.68 36.52
CA GLY A 977 -22.81 -43.20 36.05
C GLY A 977 -23.10 -41.76 36.52
N GLY A 978 -24.22 -41.17 36.08
CA GLY A 978 -24.76 -39.92 36.65
C GLY A 978 -24.66 -38.66 35.77
N ALA A 979 -25.80 -38.30 35.17
CA ALA A 979 -26.17 -36.97 34.67
C ALA A 979 -27.64 -36.74 35.13
N PRO A 980 -28.41 -35.68 34.75
CA PRO A 980 -28.10 -34.50 33.92
C PRO A 980 -28.72 -33.18 34.52
N LEU A 981 -29.06 -32.18 33.67
CA LEU A 981 -29.93 -30.99 33.92
C LEU A 981 -29.35 -29.83 34.80
N LEU A 982 -29.72 -28.55 34.66
CA LEU A 982 -30.31 -27.75 33.54
C LEU A 982 -30.19 -26.22 33.83
N ALA A 983 -30.24 -25.37 32.78
CA ALA A 983 -30.89 -24.04 32.72
C ALA A 983 -30.44 -22.79 33.55
N LEU A 984 -29.88 -21.81 32.82
CA LEU A 984 -30.39 -20.42 32.61
C LEU A 984 -30.15 -19.23 33.61
N ILE A 985 -30.07 -18.04 32.98
CA ILE A 985 -30.41 -16.65 33.43
C ILE A 985 -29.30 -15.72 34.02
N THR A 986 -28.61 -15.06 33.08
CA THR A 986 -28.27 -13.60 32.97
C THR A 986 -27.88 -12.72 34.18
N GLN A 987 -26.73 -12.04 34.05
CA GLN A 987 -26.58 -10.56 34.00
C GLN A 987 -25.17 -10.24 33.44
N ASN A 988 -25.02 -9.73 32.21
CA ASN A 988 -25.14 -8.34 31.72
C ASN A 988 -24.10 -7.32 32.22
N ILE A 989 -23.11 -7.06 31.35
CA ILE A 989 -22.71 -5.73 30.83
C ILE A 989 -22.47 -4.61 31.86
N SER A 990 -21.19 -4.33 32.12
CA SER A 990 -20.66 -2.94 32.18
C SER A 990 -19.12 -2.93 32.21
N MET A 991 -18.52 -2.00 31.47
CA MET A 991 -17.08 -1.67 31.41
C MET A 991 -16.15 -2.79 30.86
N ASP A 992 -15.09 -2.51 30.10
CA ASP A 992 -14.57 -1.20 29.68
C ASP A 992 -14.19 -1.18 28.18
N ILE A 993 -14.45 -0.05 27.52
CA ILE A 993 -14.19 0.21 26.09
C ILE A 993 -13.08 1.28 25.91
N ALA A 994 -12.55 1.82 27.01
CA ALA A 994 -11.60 2.93 27.02
C ALA A 994 -10.28 2.67 26.24
N THR A 995 -9.79 1.44 26.17
CA THR A 995 -8.40 1.16 25.76
C THR A 995 -8.16 0.97 24.25
N PHE A 996 -9.18 1.10 23.39
CA PHE A 996 -9.04 0.86 21.93
C PHE A 996 -9.49 2.04 21.04
N ILE A 997 -9.88 3.18 21.62
CA ILE A 997 -10.38 4.35 20.88
C ILE A 997 -9.30 5.45 20.72
N SER A 998 -8.20 5.39 21.49
CA SER A 998 -7.13 6.41 21.56
C SER A 998 -6.25 6.60 20.31
N LEU A 999 -6.63 6.07 19.14
CA LEU A 999 -5.81 6.11 17.92
C LEU A 999 -6.59 6.51 16.64
N ASN A 1000 -7.82 7.03 16.76
CA ASN A 1000 -8.60 7.47 15.59
C ASN A 1000 -9.59 8.62 15.83
N HIS A 1001 -9.38 9.44 16.88
CA HIS A 1001 -10.16 10.66 17.15
C HIS A 1001 -9.23 11.84 17.49
N ASP A 1002 -8.70 12.48 16.45
CA ASP A 1002 -8.11 13.83 16.51
C ASP A 1002 -8.21 14.56 15.15
N VAL A 1003 -9.36 14.39 14.49
CA VAL A 1003 -9.80 15.21 13.35
C VAL A 1003 -11.30 15.47 13.54
N VAL A 1004 -11.75 16.71 13.32
CA VAL A 1004 -13.11 17.22 13.59
C VAL A 1004 -13.44 17.46 15.08
N MET A 1005 -12.82 18.49 15.69
CA MET A 1005 -13.57 19.49 16.48
C MET A 1005 -12.77 20.79 16.77
N VAL A 1006 -12.44 21.52 15.70
CA VAL A 1006 -12.47 23.00 15.63
C VAL A 1006 -12.99 23.36 14.25
#